data_AF-A0AAD5WVT2-F1
#
_entry.id   AF-A0AAD5WVT2-F1
#
_cell.length_a   1.000
_cell.length_b   1.000
_cell.length_c   1.000
_cell.angle_alpha   90.00
_cell.angle_beta   90.00
_cell.angle_gamma   90.00
#
_symmetry.space_group_name_H-M   'P 1'
#
loop_
_entity.id
_entity.type
_entity.pdbx_description
1 polymer ?
#
loop_
_entity_poly.entity_id
_entity_poly.type
_entity_poly.pdbx_seq_one_letter_code
_entity_poly.pdbx_strand_id
1 'polypeptide(L)'
;MTALSRALILATALLGASSAVPSPTQKVIAPTAERIETNAKHSNKLRGSDEIDLILQTPTDFHPDTFYKAHTSTKESIACHRKSGAAGVYGAETSDCDSPISLVNATFDWIADNLQDQLDFVIWTGDSARHDSDEKIPRTKSQVIGTNKLLAHKFAETFVHGMKIPVIPTFGNNDILPHNILLPGPNNWLDTFTKIWKKFIPEVQRHSFDHGGWFYVEVIPQKLAVFSLNTLYFFDRNAGIDDCTRHSEPGFQQMEWLRIHLDMFRENGMKAIFMGHVPPARTDSKQNWDETCWQKYTLWLRQYRDVIVGAVYGHMNIDHFMLQDTKEINFKKMTVDWAKTHAIEKRSHQASWEDEEFGIASASDYLHELRTHWAKLPNLVSKLPALEVEDDDEVELDEEYDYDEDEDLEAESSKKKKKDGKKGKKKKKKNPLEKLGGKWAERYQLSMIGPSIVPNYFPTIRVIEYNITGLEDHVTWADALDNPDLFSDAGAADLFNLNDEEEDILELDAGGYETESKKKKKKKKKKKGGKKKKQKPNFEVPDAPSKSSPPGPAYSPQPLTFTGYTQYYANLTWLNNDMTEKDEAHVGPERWREGMHEGKSPKHNKPNPRDFEFEVEYSTFDDERYKLKDLTVKNMVHLAYRIGKNKKKSKKGKSKAINEAEWMDGGDFEVELGEWDDEDEDWDDDEEEEDSDDESESEDDESEDDEVETDKKKGKKKGGKDKKKKKKKQHKKHAKNKVWMEFLRRAFVSTIPRDELKKYAVDEGGVYIVGDVEEQEQVVLDEL
;
A
#
# COMPACT_ATOMS: atom_id res chain seq x y z
N MET A 1 -6.81 -0.38 -71.41
CA MET A 1 -6.61 0.68 -72.43
C MET A 1 -7.51 1.87 -72.09
N THR A 2 -7.22 3.10 -72.56
CA THR A 2 -8.11 4.31 -72.57
C THR A 2 -8.86 4.64 -71.25
N ALA A 3 -8.54 5.63 -70.41
CA ALA A 3 -7.87 6.94 -70.52
C ALA A 3 -8.74 8.14 -71.01
N LEU A 4 -8.68 9.25 -70.24
CA LEU A 4 -9.15 10.63 -70.53
C LEU A 4 -10.69 10.84 -70.58
N SER A 5 -11.27 11.97 -70.14
CA SER A 5 -10.81 13.36 -70.24
C SER A 5 -11.24 14.30 -69.08
N ARG A 6 -10.62 15.48 -69.01
CA ARG A 6 -11.06 16.65 -68.22
C ARG A 6 -11.96 17.58 -69.07
N ALA A 7 -12.75 18.44 -68.40
CA ALA A 7 -13.25 19.70 -68.95
C ALA A 7 -13.12 20.82 -67.89
N LEU A 8 -12.99 22.07 -68.32
CA LEU A 8 -12.66 23.23 -67.49
C LEU A 8 -13.35 24.49 -68.03
N ILE A 9 -13.90 25.36 -67.17
CA ILE A 9 -14.39 26.70 -67.53
C ILE A 9 -13.89 27.72 -66.49
N LEU A 10 -13.43 28.89 -66.94
CA LEU A 10 -12.94 30.01 -66.12
C LEU A 10 -14.01 31.10 -65.96
N ALA A 11 -13.93 31.85 -64.84
CA ALA A 11 -14.45 33.22 -64.76
C ALA A 11 -13.58 34.09 -63.81
N THR A 12 -12.73 34.92 -64.42
CA THR A 12 -12.15 36.22 -63.98
C THR A 12 -12.27 36.75 -62.54
N ALA A 13 -11.19 37.39 -62.06
CA ALA A 13 -11.10 38.11 -60.77
C ALA A 13 -10.70 39.60 -60.92
N LEU A 14 -10.90 40.40 -59.86
CA LEU A 14 -10.32 41.72 -59.52
C LEU A 14 -10.43 41.85 -57.98
N LEU A 15 -9.35 41.99 -57.20
CA LEU A 15 -8.54 43.19 -56.90
C LEU A 15 -9.33 44.33 -56.22
N GLY A 16 -8.88 44.93 -55.11
CA GLY A 16 -7.60 44.77 -54.40
C GLY A 16 -7.62 45.34 -52.96
N ALA A 17 -6.44 45.53 -52.35
CA ALA A 17 -6.28 45.82 -50.91
C ALA A 17 -5.79 47.25 -50.61
N SER A 18 -5.99 47.73 -49.37
CA SER A 18 -4.89 48.26 -48.52
C SER A 18 -5.30 48.69 -47.10
N SER A 19 -4.35 48.46 -46.19
CA SER A 19 -4.19 48.86 -44.78
C SER A 19 -4.61 50.27 -44.31
N ALA A 20 -4.97 50.37 -43.02
CA ALA A 20 -4.80 51.56 -42.17
C ALA A 20 -4.37 51.16 -40.75
N VAL A 21 -3.75 52.08 -39.97
CA VAL A 21 -3.17 51.82 -38.63
C VAL A 21 -3.62 52.91 -37.60
N PRO A 22 -3.15 53.04 -36.34
CA PRO A 22 -4.05 53.07 -35.18
C PRO A 22 -4.13 54.45 -34.46
N SER A 23 -4.97 54.55 -33.42
CA SER A 23 -4.78 55.52 -32.31
C SER A 23 -5.49 55.07 -31.01
N PRO A 24 -5.08 55.56 -29.82
CA PRO A 24 -5.38 54.90 -28.56
C PRO A 24 -6.26 55.72 -27.57
N THR A 25 -6.84 55.02 -26.60
CA THR A 25 -7.22 55.56 -25.28
C THR A 25 -6.99 54.50 -24.20
N GLN A 26 -6.47 54.89 -23.04
CA GLN A 26 -5.96 53.97 -22.01
C GLN A 26 -6.43 54.39 -20.60
N LYS A 27 -7.00 53.44 -19.84
CA LYS A 27 -6.95 53.26 -18.37
C LYS A 27 -7.84 52.05 -17.96
N VAL A 28 -7.30 50.96 -17.40
CA VAL A 28 -6.97 50.71 -15.97
C VAL A 28 -8.21 50.16 -15.21
N ILE A 29 -8.22 48.99 -14.54
CA ILE A 29 -7.18 47.97 -14.25
C ILE A 29 -7.77 46.52 -14.22
N ALA A 30 -6.87 45.53 -14.32
CA ALA A 30 -6.91 44.04 -14.23
C ALA A 30 -7.84 43.34 -13.17
N PRO A 31 -7.83 41.98 -13.05
CA PRO A 31 -7.54 40.92 -14.05
C PRO A 31 -8.49 39.68 -13.98
N THR A 32 -8.48 38.80 -15.00
CA THR A 32 -8.72 37.33 -14.85
C THR A 32 -8.28 36.53 -16.08
N ALA A 33 -7.61 35.40 -15.85
CA ALA A 33 -7.34 34.26 -16.76
C ALA A 33 -7.24 34.51 -18.29
N GLU A 34 -6.02 34.68 -18.82
CA GLU A 34 -5.75 34.41 -20.24
C GLU A 34 -5.45 32.92 -20.46
N ARG A 35 -6.28 32.29 -21.30
CA ARG A 35 -6.15 30.90 -21.75
C ARG A 35 -5.03 30.79 -22.78
N ILE A 36 -3.91 30.16 -22.43
CA ILE A 36 -2.77 29.99 -23.34
C ILE A 36 -3.10 28.93 -24.39
N GLU A 37 -3.46 29.36 -25.60
CA GLU A 37 -3.45 28.49 -26.79
C GLU A 37 -2.00 28.34 -27.31
N THR A 38 -1.43 27.15 -27.19
CA THR A 38 -0.15 26.80 -27.83
C THR A 38 -0.31 25.63 -28.78
N ASN A 39 -0.19 25.90 -30.08
CA ASN A 39 0.00 24.87 -31.12
C ASN A 39 1.41 24.26 -30.98
N ALA A 40 1.60 23.39 -30.00
CA ALA A 40 2.83 22.63 -29.82
C ALA A 40 2.93 21.53 -30.88
N LYS A 41 4.04 21.50 -31.63
CA LYS A 41 4.40 20.32 -32.42
C LYS A 41 4.89 19.24 -31.45
N HIS A 42 4.42 18.00 -31.61
CA HIS A 42 4.88 16.87 -30.80
C HIS A 42 6.41 16.80 -30.79
N SER A 43 6.97 16.64 -29.59
CA SER A 43 8.40 16.65 -29.32
C SER A 43 8.73 15.41 -28.49
N ASN A 44 9.18 14.34 -29.16
CA ASN A 44 9.60 13.08 -28.55
C ASN A 44 10.95 13.27 -27.81
N LYS A 45 10.92 14.03 -26.72
CA LYS A 45 12.01 14.16 -25.76
C LYS A 45 11.43 14.01 -24.37
N LEU A 46 12.19 13.38 -23.47
CA LEU A 46 12.00 13.54 -22.04
C LEU A 46 12.13 15.04 -21.76
N ARG A 47 11.09 15.65 -21.18
CA ARG A 47 10.99 17.11 -21.11
C ARG A 47 11.90 17.67 -20.02
N GLY A 48 13.06 18.17 -20.41
CA GLY A 48 13.84 19.10 -19.60
C GLY A 48 13.16 20.47 -19.50
N SER A 49 12.23 20.61 -18.55
CA SER A 49 11.92 21.89 -17.90
C SER A 49 12.87 22.11 -16.71
N ASP A 50 13.04 23.36 -16.27
CA ASP A 50 13.88 23.68 -15.10
C ASP A 50 13.26 23.25 -13.76
N GLU A 51 12.01 22.77 -13.77
CA GLU A 51 11.44 21.91 -12.72
C GLU A 51 11.44 20.46 -13.21
N ILE A 52 12.03 19.59 -12.38
CA ILE A 52 12.13 18.15 -12.53
C ILE A 52 10.84 17.53 -11.99
N ASP A 53 10.16 16.69 -12.77
CA ASP A 53 9.65 15.38 -12.35
C ASP A 53 8.95 14.67 -13.52
N LEU A 54 8.92 13.33 -13.50
CA LEU A 54 8.32 12.47 -14.53
C LEU A 54 7.43 11.40 -13.91
N ILE A 55 6.31 11.07 -14.57
CA ILE A 55 5.15 10.50 -13.88
C ILE A 55 4.89 9.03 -14.19
N LEU A 56 4.80 8.25 -13.11
CA LEU A 56 4.19 6.93 -13.03
C LEU A 56 2.76 7.04 -12.47
N GLN A 57 1.74 6.58 -13.22
CA GLN A 57 0.38 6.41 -12.68
C GLN A 57 0.15 4.97 -12.19
N THR A 58 -0.48 4.80 -11.01
CA THR A 58 -0.86 3.48 -10.47
C THR A 58 -2.38 3.30 -10.26
N PRO A 59 -3.22 3.28 -11.31
CA PRO A 59 -4.63 2.96 -11.18
C PRO A 59 -4.82 1.44 -10.96
N THR A 60 -5.45 1.05 -9.86
CA THR A 60 -5.58 -0.34 -9.41
C THR A 60 -7.01 -0.70 -9.04
N ASP A 61 -7.31 -2.00 -9.03
CA ASP A 61 -8.51 -2.59 -8.44
C ASP A 61 -9.78 -1.86 -8.95
N PHE A 62 -9.99 -1.93 -10.27
CA PHE A 62 -11.08 -1.25 -10.95
C PHE A 62 -12.43 -1.91 -10.70
N HIS A 63 -12.47 -3.23 -10.57
CA HIS A 63 -13.69 -4.02 -10.38
C HIS A 63 -14.91 -3.53 -11.20
N PRO A 64 -14.82 -3.44 -12.54
CA PRO A 64 -15.94 -2.99 -13.38
C PRO A 64 -17.11 -3.98 -13.29
N ASP A 65 -18.24 -3.55 -12.76
CA ASP A 65 -19.50 -4.29 -12.84
C ASP A 65 -20.44 -3.77 -13.94
N THR A 66 -21.06 -4.73 -14.62
CA THR A 66 -22.00 -4.52 -15.72
C THR A 66 -23.47 -4.65 -15.30
N PHE A 67 -23.75 -5.01 -14.04
CA PHE A 67 -25.10 -5.15 -13.50
C PHE A 67 -25.51 -3.98 -12.58
N TYR A 68 -24.55 -3.19 -12.11
CA TYR A 68 -24.70 -2.02 -11.26
C TYR A 68 -25.72 -1.04 -11.84
N LYS A 69 -26.59 -0.53 -10.99
CA LYS A 69 -27.56 0.51 -11.33
C LYS A 69 -27.62 1.55 -10.23
N ALA A 70 -27.51 2.82 -10.64
CA ALA A 70 -27.86 3.94 -9.80
C ALA A 70 -29.29 3.80 -9.24
N HIS A 71 -29.49 4.33 -8.04
CA HIS A 71 -30.71 4.33 -7.24
C HIS A 71 -31.19 2.93 -6.83
N THR A 72 -30.27 1.98 -6.71
CA THR A 72 -30.54 0.62 -6.19
C THR A 72 -29.89 0.34 -4.84
N SER A 73 -30.20 -0.82 -4.24
CA SER A 73 -29.82 -1.14 -2.86
C SER A 73 -28.39 -1.69 -2.76
N THR A 74 -27.65 -1.16 -1.80
CA THR A 74 -26.27 -1.55 -1.42
C THR A 74 -26.20 -2.81 -0.54
N LYS A 75 -27.28 -3.60 -0.41
CA LYS A 75 -27.34 -4.80 0.44
C LYS A 75 -26.48 -5.95 -0.11
N GLU A 76 -25.95 -6.79 0.78
CA GLU A 76 -25.07 -7.93 0.49
C GLU A 76 -25.57 -8.78 -0.68
N SER A 77 -26.70 -9.46 -0.51
CA SER A 77 -27.36 -10.27 -1.56
C SER A 77 -28.02 -9.44 -2.68
N ILE A 78 -27.48 -8.26 -3.01
CA ILE A 78 -27.94 -7.33 -4.05
C ILE A 78 -26.79 -6.67 -4.82
N ALA A 79 -25.70 -6.28 -4.16
CA ALA A 79 -24.52 -5.66 -4.76
C ALA A 79 -24.81 -4.51 -5.75
N CYS A 80 -25.74 -3.60 -5.41
CA CYS A 80 -26.16 -2.49 -6.29
C CYS A 80 -26.74 -2.92 -7.67
N HIS A 81 -27.23 -4.16 -7.81
CA HIS A 81 -27.83 -4.64 -9.07
C HIS A 81 -29.36 -4.40 -9.18
N ARG A 82 -30.09 -4.23 -8.05
CA ARG A 82 -31.57 -4.32 -7.99
C ARG A 82 -32.20 -3.73 -6.71
N LYS A 83 -33.55 -3.70 -6.67
CA LYS A 83 -34.40 -2.96 -5.69
C LYS A 83 -34.10 -1.45 -5.73
N SER A 84 -34.81 -0.64 -4.92
CA SER A 84 -34.51 0.79 -4.77
C SER A 84 -33.50 1.00 -3.64
N GLY A 85 -32.66 2.03 -3.71
CA GLY A 85 -31.73 2.39 -2.63
C GLY A 85 -30.74 3.49 -3.01
N ALA A 86 -29.67 3.59 -2.23
CA ALA A 86 -28.72 4.70 -2.20
C ALA A 86 -27.61 4.71 -3.27
N ALA A 87 -27.51 3.69 -4.13
CA ALA A 87 -26.42 3.58 -5.11
C ALA A 87 -26.31 4.81 -6.03
N GLY A 88 -25.12 5.40 -6.16
CA GLY A 88 -24.90 6.60 -6.96
C GLY A 88 -24.75 6.33 -8.47
N VAL A 89 -24.32 7.35 -9.23
CA VAL A 89 -23.98 7.20 -10.66
C VAL A 89 -22.52 6.79 -10.83
N TYR A 90 -21.63 7.30 -9.99
CA TYR A 90 -20.19 7.04 -10.05
C TYR A 90 -19.73 6.03 -8.98
N GLY A 91 -20.65 5.36 -8.29
CA GLY A 91 -20.35 4.38 -7.25
C GLY A 91 -21.20 4.60 -6.00
N ALA A 92 -20.99 3.74 -5.00
CA ALA A 92 -21.60 3.84 -3.68
C ALA A 92 -20.47 3.75 -2.64
N GLU A 93 -20.01 4.92 -2.18
CA GLU A 93 -18.86 5.06 -1.30
C GLU A 93 -19.02 4.31 0.04
N THR A 94 -17.89 3.76 0.51
CA THR A 94 -17.76 2.96 1.74
C THR A 94 -18.58 1.66 1.79
N SER A 95 -19.24 1.27 0.69
CA SER A 95 -19.92 -0.02 0.54
C SER A 95 -18.97 -1.10 0.01
N ASP A 96 -19.47 -2.31 -0.22
CA ASP A 96 -18.80 -3.36 -1.01
C ASP A 96 -19.40 -3.51 -2.43
N CYS A 97 -20.14 -2.51 -2.91
CA CYS A 97 -20.56 -2.48 -4.32
C CYS A 97 -19.40 -2.15 -5.26
N ASP A 98 -19.17 -3.02 -6.24
CA ASP A 98 -18.19 -2.84 -7.31
C ASP A 98 -18.44 -1.59 -8.20
N SER A 99 -17.45 -1.20 -9.01
CA SER A 99 -17.48 0.03 -9.81
C SER A 99 -18.49 -0.01 -10.97
N PRO A 100 -19.37 0.99 -11.11
CA PRO A 100 -20.17 1.12 -12.33
C PRO A 100 -19.30 1.52 -13.53
N ILE A 101 -19.72 1.09 -14.73
CA ILE A 101 -19.05 1.47 -15.99
C ILE A 101 -19.00 3.00 -16.22
N SER A 102 -19.89 3.77 -15.61
CA SER A 102 -19.84 5.25 -15.59
C SER A 102 -18.62 5.79 -14.86
N LEU A 103 -18.24 5.24 -13.70
CA LEU A 103 -17.00 5.60 -13.00
C LEU A 103 -15.79 5.22 -13.86
N VAL A 104 -15.78 4.00 -14.39
CA VAL A 104 -14.68 3.49 -15.22
C VAL A 104 -14.52 4.31 -16.51
N ASN A 105 -15.61 4.84 -17.08
CA ASN A 105 -15.51 5.79 -18.19
C ASN A 105 -14.89 7.10 -17.71
N ALA A 106 -15.54 7.77 -16.75
CA ALA A 106 -15.15 9.10 -16.30
C ALA A 106 -13.71 9.16 -15.75
N THR A 107 -13.21 8.09 -15.13
CA THR A 107 -11.81 7.96 -14.73
C THR A 107 -10.85 8.01 -15.93
N PHE A 108 -11.09 7.20 -16.98
CA PHE A 108 -10.22 7.23 -18.17
C PHE A 108 -10.35 8.52 -18.96
N ASP A 109 -11.56 9.10 -19.01
CA ASP A 109 -11.83 10.36 -19.71
C ASP A 109 -11.11 11.52 -18.99
N TRP A 110 -11.20 11.62 -17.66
CA TRP A 110 -10.47 12.63 -16.87
C TRP A 110 -8.94 12.46 -16.97
N ILE A 111 -8.42 11.22 -16.96
CA ILE A 111 -6.98 10.97 -17.11
C ILE A 111 -6.48 11.40 -18.50
N ALA A 112 -7.28 11.21 -19.55
CA ALA A 112 -6.98 11.70 -20.90
C ALA A 112 -6.88 13.24 -20.92
N ASP A 113 -7.88 13.93 -20.36
CA ASP A 113 -7.96 15.40 -20.39
C ASP A 113 -6.94 16.11 -19.49
N ASN A 114 -6.43 15.45 -18.42
CA ASN A 114 -5.61 16.12 -17.38
C ASN A 114 -4.17 15.59 -17.23
N LEU A 115 -3.93 14.27 -17.38
CA LEU A 115 -2.63 13.67 -17.03
C LEU A 115 -1.89 13.04 -18.22
N GLN A 116 -2.58 12.57 -19.26
CA GLN A 116 -2.03 11.76 -20.36
C GLN A 116 -0.76 12.35 -21.00
N ASP A 117 -0.71 13.67 -21.23
CA ASP A 117 0.43 14.39 -21.82
C ASP A 117 1.68 14.48 -20.89
N GLN A 118 1.57 13.97 -19.66
CA GLN A 118 2.58 14.08 -18.60
C GLN A 118 3.11 12.72 -18.12
N LEU A 119 2.56 11.59 -18.59
CA LEU A 119 2.93 10.24 -18.14
C LEU A 119 4.01 9.59 -19.00
N ASP A 120 5.01 8.97 -18.37
CA ASP A 120 5.99 8.13 -19.05
C ASP A 120 5.57 6.67 -19.11
N PHE A 121 4.93 6.16 -18.04
CA PHE A 121 4.42 4.80 -17.98
C PHE A 121 3.28 4.63 -16.96
N VAL A 122 2.41 3.66 -17.24
CA VAL A 122 1.26 3.31 -16.39
C VAL A 122 1.44 1.91 -15.83
N ILE A 123 1.31 1.75 -14.52
CA ILE A 123 1.28 0.46 -13.84
C ILE A 123 -0.16 0.12 -13.48
N TRP A 124 -0.67 -0.97 -14.03
CA TRP A 124 -2.02 -1.48 -13.79
C TRP A 124 -1.92 -2.75 -12.95
N THR A 125 -2.09 -2.60 -11.63
CA THR A 125 -1.88 -3.68 -10.64
C THR A 125 -3.04 -4.68 -10.50
N GLY A 126 -3.82 -4.88 -11.58
CA GLY A 126 -4.82 -5.95 -11.71
C GLY A 126 -6.21 -5.62 -11.16
N ASP A 127 -6.96 -6.69 -10.91
CA ASP A 127 -8.34 -6.74 -10.41
C ASP A 127 -9.35 -5.95 -11.25
N SER A 128 -9.61 -6.55 -12.40
CA SER A 128 -10.33 -6.02 -13.55
C SER A 128 -11.66 -6.75 -13.77
N ALA A 129 -12.17 -7.41 -12.74
CA ALA A 129 -13.49 -8.03 -12.69
C ALA A 129 -14.12 -7.82 -11.32
N ARG A 130 -15.39 -7.42 -11.31
CA ARG A 130 -16.23 -7.27 -10.11
C ARG A 130 -16.20 -8.50 -9.19
N HIS A 131 -16.36 -8.34 -7.89
CA HIS A 131 -16.46 -9.43 -6.89
C HIS A 131 -17.67 -10.33 -7.16
N ASP A 132 -17.86 -11.44 -6.42
CA ASP A 132 -18.99 -12.36 -6.67
C ASP A 132 -20.13 -12.29 -5.66
N SER A 133 -20.44 -11.06 -5.26
CA SER A 133 -21.33 -10.72 -4.15
C SER A 133 -22.84 -10.89 -4.44
N ASP A 134 -23.23 -11.32 -5.64
CA ASP A 134 -24.63 -11.59 -5.99
C ASP A 134 -24.85 -13.05 -6.40
N GLU A 135 -25.31 -13.87 -5.45
CA GLU A 135 -25.70 -15.28 -5.64
C GLU A 135 -26.62 -15.53 -6.86
N LYS A 136 -27.40 -14.53 -7.29
CA LYS A 136 -28.37 -14.65 -8.39
C LYS A 136 -27.76 -14.30 -9.75
N ILE A 137 -26.57 -13.70 -9.76
CA ILE A 137 -25.79 -13.37 -10.95
C ILE A 137 -24.33 -13.77 -10.69
N PRO A 138 -24.02 -15.06 -10.50
CA PRO A 138 -22.65 -15.51 -10.19
C PRO A 138 -21.66 -15.24 -11.33
N ARG A 139 -20.38 -15.14 -10.99
CA ARG A 139 -19.30 -14.69 -11.87
C ARG A 139 -18.86 -15.79 -12.81
N THR A 140 -19.04 -15.55 -14.10
CA THR A 140 -18.67 -16.46 -15.18
C THR A 140 -17.32 -16.08 -15.78
N LYS A 141 -16.61 -17.08 -16.30
CA LYS A 141 -15.36 -16.87 -17.07
C LYS A 141 -15.57 -15.90 -18.25
N SER A 142 -16.77 -15.86 -18.84
CA SER A 142 -17.16 -14.90 -19.88
C SER A 142 -17.20 -13.44 -19.40
N GLN A 143 -17.65 -13.16 -18.17
CA GLN A 143 -17.65 -11.80 -17.62
C GLN A 143 -16.22 -11.37 -17.30
N VAL A 144 -15.43 -12.19 -16.59
CA VAL A 144 -14.04 -11.89 -16.22
C VAL A 144 -13.16 -11.59 -17.45
N ILE A 145 -13.31 -12.37 -18.53
CA ILE A 145 -12.64 -12.12 -19.82
C ILE A 145 -13.20 -10.87 -20.52
N GLY A 146 -14.48 -10.59 -20.38
CA GLY A 146 -15.15 -9.44 -20.98
C GLY A 146 -14.69 -8.12 -20.36
N THR A 147 -14.63 -8.04 -19.04
CA THR A 147 -14.18 -6.86 -18.30
C THR A 147 -12.68 -6.62 -18.44
N ASN A 148 -11.86 -7.68 -18.40
CA ASN A 148 -10.43 -7.56 -18.71
C ASN A 148 -10.18 -7.04 -20.14
N LYS A 149 -11.00 -7.43 -21.12
CA LYS A 149 -10.96 -6.85 -22.48
C LYS A 149 -11.43 -5.40 -22.52
N LEU A 150 -12.41 -5.01 -21.69
CA LEU A 150 -12.88 -3.63 -21.61
C LEU A 150 -11.78 -2.70 -21.09
N LEU A 151 -11.12 -3.05 -19.97
CA LEU A 151 -10.02 -2.24 -19.44
C LEU A 151 -8.80 -2.29 -20.36
N ALA A 152 -8.43 -3.46 -20.90
CA ALA A 152 -7.35 -3.56 -21.89
C ALA A 152 -7.63 -2.75 -23.18
N HIS A 153 -8.89 -2.55 -23.56
CA HIS A 153 -9.24 -1.60 -24.63
C HIS A 153 -8.95 -0.17 -24.19
N LYS A 154 -9.52 0.27 -23.06
CA LYS A 154 -9.36 1.62 -22.53
C LYS A 154 -7.89 2.01 -22.32
N PHE A 155 -7.12 1.18 -21.63
CA PHE A 155 -5.66 1.39 -21.47
C PHE A 155 -4.93 1.49 -22.81
N ALA A 156 -5.28 0.66 -23.80
CA ALA A 156 -4.64 0.74 -25.11
C ALA A 156 -5.08 1.99 -25.91
N GLU A 157 -6.33 2.41 -25.77
CA GLU A 157 -6.95 3.57 -26.43
C GLU A 157 -6.39 4.88 -25.87
N THR A 158 -6.34 5.04 -24.54
CA THR A 158 -5.80 6.25 -23.88
C THR A 158 -4.28 6.36 -24.01
N PHE A 159 -3.51 5.28 -23.81
CA PHE A 159 -2.04 5.42 -23.68
C PHE A 159 -1.26 4.95 -24.93
N VAL A 160 -1.68 3.86 -25.55
CA VAL A 160 -0.91 3.20 -26.62
C VAL A 160 -1.24 3.75 -28.02
N HIS A 161 -2.49 4.12 -28.30
CA HIS A 161 -2.97 4.50 -29.65
C HIS A 161 -2.71 5.98 -29.98
N GLY A 162 -1.47 6.43 -29.84
CA GLY A 162 -1.04 7.77 -30.27
C GLY A 162 0.21 8.22 -29.52
N MET A 163 0.07 8.37 -28.20
CA MET A 163 1.14 8.82 -27.31
C MET A 163 2.26 7.80 -27.11
N LYS A 164 2.06 6.53 -27.52
CA LYS A 164 3.02 5.43 -27.39
C LYS A 164 3.44 5.13 -25.94
N ILE A 165 2.63 5.52 -24.96
CA ILE A 165 2.92 5.32 -23.54
C ILE A 165 2.74 3.84 -23.18
N PRO A 166 3.73 3.17 -22.55
CA PRO A 166 3.58 1.83 -22.01
C PRO A 166 2.52 1.74 -20.91
N VAL A 167 1.76 0.65 -20.95
CA VAL A 167 0.95 0.17 -19.84
C VAL A 167 1.47 -1.21 -19.45
N ILE A 168 1.79 -1.41 -18.17
CA ILE A 168 2.29 -2.67 -17.63
C ILE A 168 1.20 -3.28 -16.74
N PRO A 169 0.45 -4.29 -17.21
CA PRO A 169 -0.52 -5.04 -16.38
C PRO A 169 0.14 -6.11 -15.50
N THR A 170 -0.55 -6.49 -14.43
CA THR A 170 -0.42 -7.81 -13.77
C THR A 170 -1.79 -8.40 -13.47
N PHE A 171 -1.83 -9.66 -13.00
CA PHE A 171 -3.03 -10.35 -12.56
C PHE A 171 -3.38 -9.97 -11.12
N GLY A 172 -4.65 -9.62 -10.88
CA GLY A 172 -5.25 -9.70 -9.55
C GLY A 172 -5.98 -11.03 -9.30
N ASN A 173 -6.41 -11.28 -8.06
CA ASN A 173 -7.04 -12.55 -7.68
C ASN A 173 -8.49 -12.70 -8.17
N ASN A 174 -9.15 -11.61 -8.55
CA ASN A 174 -10.46 -11.59 -9.17
C ASN A 174 -10.40 -11.75 -10.71
N ASP A 175 -9.23 -11.61 -11.34
CA ASP A 175 -9.03 -11.79 -12.79
C ASP A 175 -9.01 -13.27 -13.25
N ILE A 176 -9.08 -14.21 -12.30
CA ILE A 176 -8.99 -15.66 -12.49
C ILE A 176 -10.20 -16.35 -11.84
N LEU A 177 -10.69 -17.43 -12.47
CA LEU A 177 -11.65 -18.35 -11.82
C LEU A 177 -11.10 -19.79 -11.81
N PRO A 178 -11.25 -20.55 -10.70
CA PRO A 178 -11.86 -20.13 -9.42
C PRO A 178 -11.11 -18.98 -8.73
N HIS A 179 -11.83 -18.21 -7.89
CA HIS A 179 -11.28 -17.07 -7.17
C HIS A 179 -9.99 -17.46 -6.44
N ASN A 180 -8.97 -16.60 -6.44
CA ASN A 180 -7.63 -16.83 -5.87
C ASN A 180 -6.81 -17.98 -6.50
N ILE A 181 -7.41 -18.92 -7.25
CA ILE A 181 -6.78 -20.17 -7.66
C ILE A 181 -6.25 -20.08 -9.09
N LEU A 182 -5.00 -19.62 -9.23
CA LEU A 182 -4.22 -19.77 -10.45
C LEU A 182 -3.28 -20.98 -10.33
N LEU A 183 -3.51 -21.98 -11.18
CA LEU A 183 -2.61 -23.12 -11.34
C LEU A 183 -1.31 -22.72 -12.07
N PRO A 184 -0.23 -23.51 -11.99
CA PRO A 184 0.97 -23.32 -12.81
C PRO A 184 0.65 -23.19 -14.31
N GLY A 185 1.52 -22.52 -15.06
CA GLY A 185 1.44 -22.49 -16.52
C GLY A 185 2.16 -23.68 -17.19
N PRO A 186 2.02 -23.84 -18.51
CA PRO A 186 1.11 -23.10 -19.39
C PRO A 186 -0.35 -23.52 -19.17
N ASN A 187 -1.29 -22.56 -19.18
CA ASN A 187 -2.70 -22.86 -18.93
C ASN A 187 -3.68 -21.94 -19.69
N ASN A 188 -4.97 -22.34 -19.71
CA ASN A 188 -6.05 -21.66 -20.43
C ASN A 188 -6.38 -20.23 -19.96
N TRP A 189 -5.84 -19.78 -18.82
CA TRP A 189 -5.94 -18.38 -18.42
C TRP A 189 -4.79 -17.57 -19.02
N LEU A 190 -3.54 -18.01 -18.86
CA LEU A 190 -2.37 -17.37 -19.46
C LEU A 190 -2.55 -17.23 -20.98
N ASP A 191 -2.85 -18.31 -21.71
CA ASP A 191 -3.14 -18.28 -23.17
C ASP A 191 -4.25 -17.29 -23.57
N THR A 192 -5.25 -17.08 -22.71
CA THR A 192 -6.31 -16.09 -22.96
C THR A 192 -5.75 -14.67 -22.77
N PHE A 193 -4.99 -14.44 -21.72
CA PHE A 193 -4.42 -13.14 -21.39
C PHE A 193 -3.27 -12.73 -22.33
N THR A 194 -2.46 -13.65 -22.85
CA THR A 194 -1.47 -13.39 -23.91
C THR A 194 -2.12 -12.78 -25.16
N LYS A 195 -3.41 -13.07 -25.40
CA LYS A 195 -4.20 -12.50 -26.51
C LYS A 195 -4.83 -11.14 -26.16
N ILE A 196 -5.16 -10.90 -24.90
CA ILE A 196 -5.70 -9.62 -24.40
C ILE A 196 -4.57 -8.58 -24.28
N TRP A 197 -3.47 -8.94 -23.61
CA TRP A 197 -2.33 -8.08 -23.32
C TRP A 197 -1.23 -8.12 -24.39
N LYS A 198 -1.50 -8.64 -25.60
CA LYS A 198 -0.54 -8.71 -26.72
C LYS A 198 0.13 -7.37 -27.06
N LYS A 199 -0.55 -6.25 -26.80
CA LYS A 199 -0.06 -4.87 -27.02
C LYS A 199 0.84 -4.35 -25.89
N PHE A 200 0.77 -4.96 -24.70
CA PHE A 200 1.47 -4.53 -23.49
C PHE A 200 2.71 -5.38 -23.20
N ILE A 201 2.67 -6.68 -23.56
CA ILE A 201 3.78 -7.63 -23.34
C ILE A 201 4.75 -7.61 -24.54
N PRO A 202 6.03 -7.21 -24.35
CA PRO A 202 7.07 -7.27 -25.38
C PRO A 202 7.21 -8.68 -25.97
N GLU A 203 7.53 -8.79 -27.26
CA GLU A 203 7.53 -10.11 -27.94
C GLU A 203 8.51 -11.10 -27.29
N VAL A 204 9.71 -10.63 -26.92
CA VAL A 204 10.74 -11.39 -26.21
C VAL A 204 10.35 -11.84 -24.78
N GLN A 205 9.25 -11.30 -24.23
CA GLN A 205 8.74 -11.64 -22.90
C GLN A 205 7.49 -12.54 -22.94
N ARG A 206 6.98 -12.88 -24.13
CA ARG A 206 5.78 -13.73 -24.23
C ARG A 206 6.02 -15.16 -23.76
N HIS A 207 7.24 -15.69 -23.87
CA HIS A 207 7.54 -17.03 -23.36
C HIS A 207 7.45 -17.10 -21.82
N SER A 208 8.07 -16.16 -21.09
CA SER A 208 7.95 -16.07 -19.63
C SER A 208 6.50 -15.81 -19.18
N PHE A 209 5.74 -15.06 -19.99
CA PHE A 209 4.32 -14.83 -19.74
C PHE A 209 3.45 -16.08 -19.98
N ASP A 210 3.65 -16.82 -21.06
CA ASP A 210 2.92 -18.07 -21.33
C ASP A 210 3.27 -19.17 -20.31
N HIS A 211 4.51 -19.17 -19.79
CA HIS A 211 4.98 -20.07 -18.74
C HIS A 211 4.39 -19.77 -17.35
N GLY A 212 4.25 -18.50 -16.97
CA GLY A 212 3.89 -18.13 -15.59
C GLY A 212 3.22 -16.77 -15.38
N GLY A 213 2.85 -16.05 -16.44
CA GLY A 213 2.15 -14.76 -16.33
C GLY A 213 3.00 -13.61 -15.79
N TRP A 214 4.32 -13.78 -15.68
CA TRP A 214 5.27 -12.76 -15.25
C TRP A 214 6.16 -12.29 -16.41
N PHE A 215 6.55 -11.02 -16.40
CA PHE A 215 7.35 -10.39 -17.45
C PHE A 215 7.96 -9.07 -16.96
N TYR A 216 8.84 -8.46 -17.76
CA TYR A 216 9.21 -7.05 -17.56
C TYR A 216 8.96 -6.20 -18.82
N VAL A 217 8.93 -4.88 -18.65
CA VAL A 217 8.93 -3.89 -19.74
C VAL A 217 10.02 -2.87 -19.45
N GLU A 218 10.97 -2.69 -20.36
CA GLU A 218 11.89 -1.56 -20.32
C GLU A 218 11.11 -0.26 -20.60
N VAL A 219 10.82 0.51 -19.56
CA VAL A 219 10.10 1.79 -19.64
C VAL A 219 11.04 2.94 -20.00
N ILE A 220 12.31 2.85 -19.60
CA ILE A 220 13.41 3.66 -20.13
C ILE A 220 14.44 2.67 -20.69
N PRO A 221 14.57 2.55 -22.04
CA PRO A 221 15.42 1.56 -22.68
C PRO A 221 16.85 1.54 -22.11
N GLN A 222 17.37 0.35 -21.81
CA GLN A 222 18.71 0.13 -21.23
C GLN A 222 18.99 0.91 -19.92
N LYS A 223 17.94 1.34 -19.18
CA LYS A 223 18.07 2.08 -17.90
C LYS A 223 17.12 1.57 -16.83
N LEU A 224 15.83 1.44 -17.13
CA LEU A 224 14.79 1.11 -16.16
C LEU A 224 13.76 0.15 -16.77
N ALA A 225 13.47 -0.94 -16.06
CA ALA A 225 12.32 -1.79 -16.36
C ALA A 225 11.37 -1.93 -15.17
N VAL A 226 10.09 -2.09 -15.48
CA VAL A 226 9.05 -2.51 -14.53
C VAL A 226 8.89 -4.02 -14.66
N PHE A 227 9.05 -4.76 -13.56
CA PHE A 227 8.86 -6.20 -13.46
C PHE A 227 7.44 -6.47 -12.96
N SER A 228 6.60 -7.02 -13.84
CA SER A 228 5.26 -7.49 -13.53
C SER A 228 5.33 -8.87 -12.88
N LEU A 229 5.05 -8.91 -11.58
CA LEU A 229 5.05 -10.12 -10.77
C LEU A 229 3.65 -10.70 -10.69
N ASN A 230 3.51 -11.97 -11.07
CA ASN A 230 2.31 -12.76 -10.81
C ASN A 230 2.24 -13.16 -9.33
N THR A 231 1.75 -12.26 -8.49
CA THR A 231 1.69 -12.45 -7.03
C THR A 231 0.79 -13.60 -6.58
N LEU A 232 -0.08 -14.13 -7.45
CA LEU A 232 -0.91 -15.29 -7.15
C LEU A 232 -0.08 -16.57 -6.90
N TYR A 233 1.16 -16.63 -7.37
CA TYR A 233 2.10 -17.71 -7.06
C TYR A 233 2.89 -17.52 -5.75
N PHE A 234 2.63 -16.42 -5.04
CA PHE A 234 3.09 -16.20 -3.66
C PHE A 234 1.91 -16.17 -2.67
N PHE A 235 0.69 -15.91 -3.14
CA PHE A 235 -0.52 -15.70 -2.35
C PHE A 235 -0.91 -16.95 -1.54
N ASP A 236 -1.00 -16.80 -0.23
CA ASP A 236 -1.23 -17.89 0.73
C ASP A 236 -2.60 -18.56 0.52
N ARG A 237 -3.59 -17.78 0.02
CA ARG A 237 -4.95 -18.26 -0.27
C ARG A 237 -5.09 -18.98 -1.62
N ASN A 238 -4.06 -19.03 -2.49
CA ASN A 238 -4.09 -19.82 -3.73
C ASN A 238 -3.91 -21.32 -3.44
N ALA A 239 -4.99 -22.10 -3.48
CA ALA A 239 -4.98 -23.55 -3.24
C ALA A 239 -4.31 -24.38 -4.35
N GLY A 240 -3.90 -23.74 -5.46
CA GLY A 240 -3.22 -24.37 -6.59
C GLY A 240 -1.70 -24.47 -6.44
N ILE A 241 -1.10 -23.85 -5.41
CA ILE A 241 0.36 -23.76 -5.20
C ILE A 241 0.73 -23.90 -3.70
N ASP A 242 1.88 -24.51 -3.40
CA ASP A 242 2.33 -24.72 -2.01
C ASP A 242 3.36 -23.67 -1.55
N ASP A 243 4.56 -23.62 -2.14
CA ASP A 243 5.73 -22.93 -1.54
C ASP A 243 6.76 -22.40 -2.57
N CYS A 244 7.72 -21.57 -2.13
CA CYS A 244 8.82 -21.04 -2.95
C CYS A 244 10.17 -21.74 -2.69
N THR A 245 10.16 -23.03 -2.32
CA THR A 245 11.36 -23.84 -1.99
C THR A 245 11.57 -25.06 -2.89
N ARG A 246 10.51 -25.61 -3.50
CA ARG A 246 10.58 -26.75 -4.43
C ARG A 246 10.61 -26.27 -5.89
N HIS A 247 11.43 -26.89 -6.74
CA HIS A 247 11.65 -26.44 -8.12
C HIS A 247 10.42 -26.58 -9.03
N SER A 248 9.49 -27.46 -8.66
CA SER A 248 8.19 -27.65 -9.33
C SER A 248 7.19 -26.50 -9.14
N GLU A 249 7.36 -25.68 -8.10
CA GLU A 249 6.39 -24.65 -7.77
C GLU A 249 6.66 -23.37 -8.58
N PRO A 250 5.63 -22.74 -9.17
CA PRO A 250 5.82 -21.55 -9.99
C PRO A 250 6.37 -20.37 -9.17
N GLY A 251 6.06 -20.30 -7.87
CA GLY A 251 6.64 -19.31 -6.96
C GLY A 251 8.16 -19.48 -6.78
N PHE A 252 8.69 -20.71 -6.82
CA PHE A 252 10.13 -20.93 -6.85
C PHE A 252 10.74 -20.46 -8.18
N GLN A 253 10.10 -20.85 -9.29
CA GLN A 253 10.56 -20.58 -10.65
C GLN A 253 10.60 -19.08 -10.96
N GLN A 254 9.56 -18.34 -10.58
CA GLN A 254 9.49 -16.88 -10.71
C GLN A 254 10.60 -16.18 -9.91
N MET A 255 10.99 -16.73 -8.76
CA MET A 255 12.10 -16.20 -7.96
C MET A 255 13.47 -16.49 -8.61
N GLU A 256 13.68 -17.63 -9.29
CA GLU A 256 14.91 -17.85 -10.07
C GLU A 256 14.93 -17.00 -11.35
N TRP A 257 13.80 -16.84 -12.04
CA TRP A 257 13.65 -15.90 -13.15
C TRP A 257 14.01 -14.47 -12.74
N LEU A 258 13.51 -14.00 -11.59
CA LEU A 258 13.90 -12.72 -11.00
C LEU A 258 15.40 -12.65 -10.75
N ARG A 259 16.00 -13.68 -10.15
CA ARG A 259 17.44 -13.71 -9.83
C ARG A 259 18.29 -13.51 -11.09
N ILE A 260 18.04 -14.31 -12.12
CA ILE A 260 18.76 -14.27 -13.40
C ILE A 260 18.69 -12.86 -14.02
N HIS A 261 17.49 -12.29 -14.10
CA HIS A 261 17.30 -10.97 -14.71
C HIS A 261 17.89 -9.84 -13.86
N LEU A 262 17.83 -9.92 -12.53
CA LEU A 262 18.43 -8.91 -11.65
C LEU A 262 19.96 -8.99 -11.62
N ASP A 263 20.56 -10.18 -11.79
CA ASP A 263 22.00 -10.33 -12.01
C ASP A 263 22.40 -9.68 -13.35
N MET A 264 21.68 -9.95 -14.46
CA MET A 264 21.91 -9.29 -15.75
C MET A 264 21.73 -7.76 -15.67
N PHE A 265 20.71 -7.27 -14.96
CA PHE A 265 20.46 -5.85 -14.78
C PHE A 265 21.57 -5.17 -13.97
N ARG A 266 22.12 -5.84 -12.95
CA ARG A 266 23.31 -5.37 -12.22
C ARG A 266 24.51 -5.24 -13.15
N GLU A 267 24.80 -6.26 -13.97
CA GLU A 267 25.94 -6.27 -14.88
C GLU A 267 25.83 -5.18 -15.95
N ASN A 268 24.62 -4.94 -16.48
CA ASN A 268 24.33 -3.88 -17.44
C ASN A 268 24.10 -2.49 -16.82
N GLY A 269 24.13 -2.36 -15.49
CA GLY A 269 23.89 -1.11 -14.76
C GLY A 269 22.43 -0.63 -14.72
N MET A 270 21.49 -1.42 -15.24
CA MET A 270 20.05 -1.15 -15.28
C MET A 270 19.41 -1.20 -13.88
N LYS A 271 18.17 -0.68 -13.79
CA LYS A 271 17.36 -0.62 -12.57
C LYS A 271 16.00 -1.28 -12.75
N ALA A 272 15.40 -1.68 -11.64
CA ALA A 272 14.13 -2.40 -11.59
C ALA A 272 13.12 -1.73 -10.64
N ILE A 273 11.90 -1.50 -11.12
CA ILE A 273 10.70 -1.32 -10.28
C ILE A 273 9.99 -2.66 -10.24
N PHE A 274 9.51 -3.07 -9.07
CA PHE A 274 8.61 -4.23 -8.94
C PHE A 274 7.16 -3.79 -8.88
N MET A 275 6.27 -4.54 -9.52
CA MET A 275 4.82 -4.41 -9.32
C MET A 275 4.17 -5.78 -9.16
N GLY A 276 3.06 -5.83 -8.45
CA GLY A 276 2.21 -7.02 -8.31
C GLY A 276 0.84 -6.62 -7.79
N HIS A 277 -0.12 -7.54 -7.75
CA HIS A 277 -1.43 -7.21 -7.16
C HIS A 277 -1.38 -7.34 -5.63
N VAL A 278 -1.28 -8.57 -5.13
CA VAL A 278 -1.31 -8.88 -3.69
C VAL A 278 0.03 -8.44 -3.03
N PRO A 279 0.03 -7.50 -2.07
CA PRO A 279 1.26 -7.07 -1.40
C PRO A 279 1.79 -8.13 -0.43
N PRO A 280 3.09 -8.13 -0.12
CA PRO A 280 3.75 -9.04 0.84
C PRO A 280 3.44 -8.67 2.30
N ALA A 281 2.16 -8.46 2.63
CA ALA A 281 1.69 -8.18 3.99
C ALA A 281 1.94 -9.38 4.90
N ARG A 282 2.47 -9.08 6.09
CA ARG A 282 2.90 -10.08 7.08
C ARG A 282 2.93 -9.46 8.48
N THR A 283 1.79 -9.53 9.15
CA THR A 283 1.60 -9.19 10.56
C THR A 283 0.95 -10.38 11.28
N ASP A 284 0.47 -10.22 12.52
CA ASP A 284 -0.13 -11.31 13.30
C ASP A 284 -1.58 -11.60 12.84
N SER A 285 -2.34 -10.58 12.43
CA SER A 285 -3.69 -10.74 11.84
C SER A 285 -3.73 -10.89 10.31
N LYS A 286 -2.69 -10.44 9.57
CA LYS A 286 -2.68 -10.51 8.09
C LYS A 286 -1.37 -11.09 7.54
N GLN A 287 -1.43 -12.33 7.08
CA GLN A 287 -0.45 -12.92 6.17
C GLN A 287 -1.05 -13.04 4.77
N ASN A 288 -0.48 -12.32 3.80
CA ASN A 288 -0.89 -12.41 2.41
C ASN A 288 -0.08 -13.47 1.63
N TRP A 289 1.23 -13.56 1.84
CA TRP A 289 2.08 -14.49 1.08
C TRP A 289 2.52 -15.67 1.94
N ASP A 290 2.70 -16.84 1.32
CA ASP A 290 3.39 -17.95 1.96
C ASP A 290 4.74 -17.48 2.53
N GLU A 291 5.02 -17.89 3.76
CA GLU A 291 6.16 -17.41 4.51
C GLU A 291 7.49 -17.78 3.82
N THR A 292 7.59 -18.87 3.05
CA THR A 292 8.81 -19.18 2.27
C THR A 292 8.99 -18.22 1.10
N CYS A 293 7.90 -17.81 0.45
CA CYS A 293 7.88 -16.82 -0.62
C CYS A 293 8.26 -15.43 -0.10
N TRP A 294 7.66 -14.99 1.01
CA TRP A 294 8.04 -13.74 1.68
C TRP A 294 9.53 -13.70 2.06
N GLN A 295 10.05 -14.83 2.55
CA GLN A 295 11.47 -14.97 2.91
C GLN A 295 12.40 -14.93 1.68
N LYS A 296 12.01 -15.52 0.54
CA LYS A 296 12.82 -15.50 -0.71
C LYS A 296 12.79 -14.11 -1.36
N TYR A 297 11.63 -13.47 -1.39
CA TYR A 297 11.45 -12.09 -1.83
C TYR A 297 12.28 -11.09 -1.00
N THR A 298 12.15 -11.11 0.32
CA THR A 298 12.87 -10.18 1.21
C THR A 298 14.39 -10.42 1.17
N LEU A 299 14.82 -11.68 0.92
CA LEU A 299 16.21 -11.97 0.62
C LEU A 299 16.66 -11.32 -0.71
N TRP A 300 15.88 -11.43 -1.79
CA TRP A 300 16.21 -10.83 -3.09
C TRP A 300 16.30 -9.31 -2.98
N LEU A 301 15.33 -8.64 -2.35
CA LEU A 301 15.37 -7.20 -2.15
C LEU A 301 16.65 -6.75 -1.42
N ARG A 302 17.15 -7.52 -0.44
CA ARG A 302 18.42 -7.21 0.25
C ARG A 302 19.65 -7.39 -0.64
N GLN A 303 19.67 -8.45 -1.45
CA GLN A 303 20.80 -8.74 -2.34
C GLN A 303 20.82 -7.82 -3.56
N TYR A 304 19.67 -7.35 -4.06
CA TYR A 304 19.53 -6.46 -5.24
C TYR A 304 19.18 -5.01 -4.90
N ARG A 305 19.48 -4.56 -3.68
CA ARG A 305 19.24 -3.16 -3.23
C ARG A 305 20.07 -2.08 -3.96
N ASP A 306 20.91 -2.49 -4.90
CA ASP A 306 21.67 -1.68 -5.86
C ASP A 306 20.97 -1.55 -7.23
N VAL A 307 20.04 -2.45 -7.53
CA VAL A 307 19.25 -2.52 -8.78
C VAL A 307 17.82 -2.03 -8.56
N ILE A 308 17.20 -2.41 -7.44
CA ILE A 308 15.77 -2.19 -7.19
C ILE A 308 15.51 -0.77 -6.66
N VAL A 309 14.54 -0.10 -7.27
CA VAL A 309 14.14 1.30 -7.03
C VAL A 309 12.96 1.40 -6.06
N GLY A 310 12.00 0.48 -6.16
CA GLY A 310 10.78 0.49 -5.37
C GLY A 310 9.88 -0.70 -5.74
N ALA A 311 8.81 -0.88 -4.97
CA ALA A 311 7.81 -1.91 -5.22
C ALA A 311 6.40 -1.36 -4.94
N VAL A 312 5.47 -1.56 -5.89
CA VAL A 312 4.08 -1.05 -5.82
C VAL A 312 3.05 -2.18 -5.95
N TYR A 313 1.95 -2.09 -5.19
CA TYR A 313 0.93 -3.12 -5.07
C TYR A 313 -0.49 -2.55 -4.89
N GLY A 314 -1.53 -3.36 -5.11
CA GLY A 314 -2.95 -3.03 -4.91
C GLY A 314 -3.60 -3.91 -3.84
N HIS A 315 -4.73 -4.56 -4.16
CA HIS A 315 -5.44 -5.61 -3.39
C HIS A 315 -6.09 -5.21 -2.06
N MET A 316 -5.47 -4.29 -1.32
CA MET A 316 -5.87 -3.96 0.05
C MET A 316 -6.90 -2.83 0.11
N ASN A 317 -7.19 -2.16 -1.02
CA ASN A 317 -8.09 -1.00 -1.15
C ASN A 317 -7.80 0.22 -0.25
N ILE A 318 -6.73 0.20 0.55
CA ILE A 318 -6.33 1.26 1.50
C ILE A 318 -4.93 1.80 1.22
N ASP A 319 -4.77 3.13 1.31
CA ASP A 319 -3.47 3.80 1.16
C ASP A 319 -2.53 3.50 2.33
N HIS A 320 -1.45 2.76 2.07
CA HIS A 320 -0.40 2.59 3.06
C HIS A 320 0.93 2.20 2.42
N PHE A 321 1.94 2.06 3.27
CA PHE A 321 3.21 1.45 2.92
C PHE A 321 3.61 0.47 4.02
N MET A 322 4.48 -0.48 3.67
CA MET A 322 5.05 -1.46 4.58
C MET A 322 6.58 -1.46 4.50
N LEU A 323 7.21 -1.86 5.60
CA LEU A 323 8.66 -1.96 5.71
C LEU A 323 9.06 -3.40 6.01
N GLN A 324 9.61 -4.13 5.04
CA GLN A 324 10.20 -5.44 5.31
C GLN A 324 11.56 -5.27 6.02
N ASP A 325 11.85 -6.14 6.99
CA ASP A 325 13.07 -6.06 7.81
C ASP A 325 13.99 -7.25 7.53
N THR A 326 15.18 -6.98 7.01
CA THR A 326 16.17 -8.02 6.67
C THR A 326 16.69 -8.83 7.86
N LYS A 327 16.42 -8.43 9.11
CA LYS A 327 16.73 -9.25 10.30
C LYS A 327 15.75 -10.40 10.51
N GLU A 328 14.57 -10.36 9.90
CA GLU A 328 13.59 -11.43 9.94
C GLU A 328 13.89 -12.55 8.93
N ILE A 329 14.88 -12.34 8.05
CA ILE A 329 15.33 -13.35 7.08
C ILE A 329 15.94 -14.56 7.82
N ASN A 330 15.20 -15.65 7.83
CA ASN A 330 15.49 -16.91 8.50
C ASN A 330 15.59 -18.05 7.48
N PHE A 331 16.82 -18.27 6.98
CA PHE A 331 17.18 -19.33 6.02
C PHE A 331 16.68 -20.75 6.34
N LYS A 332 16.21 -21.05 7.57
CA LYS A 332 15.54 -22.33 7.86
C LYS A 332 14.16 -22.43 7.20
N LYS A 333 13.39 -21.34 7.21
CA LYS A 333 12.04 -21.30 6.61
C LYS A 333 12.11 -21.53 5.09
N MET A 334 13.22 -21.11 4.49
CA MET A 334 13.56 -21.27 3.07
C MET A 334 14.07 -22.69 2.72
N THR A 335 13.54 -23.74 3.36
CA THR A 335 13.94 -25.13 3.12
C THR A 335 12.73 -26.03 2.93
N VAL A 336 12.88 -27.03 2.05
CA VAL A 336 11.85 -28.05 1.78
C VAL A 336 11.47 -28.82 3.05
N ASP A 337 12.42 -29.02 3.99
CA ASP A 337 12.16 -29.59 5.33
C ASP A 337 11.15 -28.74 6.12
N TRP A 338 11.28 -27.42 6.08
CA TRP A 338 10.38 -26.50 6.78
C TRP A 338 9.01 -26.48 6.10
N ALA A 339 8.96 -26.28 4.79
CA ALA A 339 7.71 -26.26 4.02
C ALA A 339 6.89 -27.54 4.25
N LYS A 340 7.50 -28.72 4.11
CA LYS A 340 6.85 -30.02 4.39
C LYS A 340 6.36 -30.18 5.83
N THR A 341 6.97 -29.50 6.80
CA THR A 341 6.55 -29.55 8.21
C THR A 341 5.35 -28.64 8.48
N HIS A 342 5.29 -27.47 7.85
CA HIS A 342 4.27 -26.43 8.12
C HIS A 342 3.13 -26.43 7.07
N ALA A 343 3.20 -27.28 6.04
CA ALA A 343 2.13 -27.44 5.04
C ALA A 343 0.77 -27.87 5.62
N ILE A 344 0.75 -28.51 6.81
CA ILE A 344 -0.50 -28.78 7.54
C ILE A 344 -1.04 -27.49 8.15
N GLU A 345 -0.18 -26.69 8.77
CA GLU A 345 -0.53 -25.39 9.37
C GLU A 345 -1.04 -24.41 8.28
N LYS A 346 -0.35 -24.34 7.13
CA LYS A 346 -0.82 -23.59 5.94
C LYS A 346 -2.24 -24.00 5.54
N ARG A 347 -2.52 -25.30 5.44
CA ARG A 347 -3.85 -25.81 5.04
C ARG A 347 -4.93 -25.54 6.08
N SER A 348 -4.61 -25.56 7.37
CA SER A 348 -5.57 -25.13 8.40
C SER A 348 -5.82 -23.62 8.37
N HIS A 349 -4.81 -22.79 8.10
CA HIS A 349 -5.01 -21.35 7.92
C HIS A 349 -5.82 -21.05 6.65
N GLN A 350 -5.51 -21.69 5.53
CA GLN A 350 -6.26 -21.53 4.28
C GLN A 350 -7.73 -21.96 4.41
N ALA A 351 -8.05 -22.88 5.34
CA ALA A 351 -9.41 -23.28 5.66
C ALA A 351 -10.07 -22.45 6.78
N SER A 352 -9.32 -21.65 7.56
CA SER A 352 -9.89 -20.72 8.55
C SER A 352 -10.17 -19.34 7.97
N TRP A 353 -9.43 -18.94 6.92
CA TRP A 353 -9.52 -17.62 6.28
C TRP A 353 -10.41 -17.63 5.01
N GLU A 354 -11.65 -18.12 5.11
CA GLU A 354 -12.60 -18.18 3.98
C GLU A 354 -13.11 -16.79 3.56
N ASP A 355 -12.58 -16.27 2.44
CA ASP A 355 -13.06 -15.10 1.70
C ASP A 355 -13.44 -13.87 2.56
N GLU A 356 -12.62 -13.56 3.56
CA GLU A 356 -12.64 -12.26 4.24
C GLU A 356 -12.22 -11.13 3.29
N GLU A 357 -13.21 -10.42 2.76
CA GLU A 357 -13.03 -9.08 2.20
C GLU A 357 -12.48 -8.13 3.28
N PHE A 358 -11.61 -7.20 2.88
CA PHE A 358 -10.76 -6.46 3.82
C PHE A 358 -11.46 -5.22 4.41
N GLY A 359 -12.52 -5.46 5.18
CA GLY A 359 -13.31 -4.43 5.84
C GLY A 359 -12.55 -3.63 6.91
N ILE A 360 -13.11 -2.47 7.28
CA ILE A 360 -12.49 -1.42 8.10
C ILE A 360 -11.91 -1.93 9.43
N ALA A 361 -12.55 -2.90 10.10
CA ALA A 361 -12.03 -3.48 11.35
C ALA A 361 -10.71 -4.23 11.12
N SER A 362 -10.69 -5.17 10.15
CA SER A 362 -9.48 -5.90 9.74
C SER A 362 -8.37 -4.94 9.27
N ALA A 363 -8.76 -3.89 8.53
CA ALA A 363 -7.84 -2.85 8.08
C ALA A 363 -7.26 -2.03 9.24
N SER A 364 -8.09 -1.63 10.22
CA SER A 364 -7.65 -0.91 11.42
C SER A 364 -6.65 -1.73 12.23
N ASP A 365 -6.97 -2.99 12.53
CA ASP A 365 -6.15 -3.85 13.37
C ASP A 365 -4.80 -4.14 12.69
N TYR A 366 -4.81 -4.42 11.39
CA TYR A 366 -3.63 -4.53 10.54
C TYR A 366 -2.74 -3.26 10.58
N LEU A 367 -3.34 -2.07 10.41
CA LEU A 367 -2.60 -0.80 10.48
C LEU A 367 -2.07 -0.53 11.90
N HIS A 368 -2.77 -0.96 12.95
CA HIS A 368 -2.32 -0.87 14.34
C HIS A 368 -1.14 -1.82 14.62
N GLU A 369 -1.13 -3.02 14.04
CA GLU A 369 0.01 -3.95 14.08
C GLU A 369 1.24 -3.39 13.34
N LEU A 370 1.05 -2.83 12.13
CA LEU A 370 2.12 -2.10 11.42
C LEU A 370 2.70 -0.98 12.29
N ARG A 371 1.84 -0.14 12.90
CA ARG A 371 2.27 0.91 13.83
C ARG A 371 2.98 0.35 15.06
N THR A 372 2.56 -0.80 15.57
CA THR A 372 3.20 -1.51 16.69
C THR A 372 4.57 -2.07 16.30
N HIS A 373 4.76 -2.46 15.04
CA HIS A 373 6.07 -2.82 14.49
C HIS A 373 6.96 -1.58 14.32
N TRP A 374 6.40 -0.46 13.86
CA TRP A 374 7.13 0.80 13.76
C TRP A 374 7.49 1.41 15.12
N ALA A 375 6.70 1.18 16.16
CA ALA A 375 7.02 1.54 17.54
C ALA A 375 8.32 0.88 18.04
N LYS A 376 8.65 -0.32 17.53
CA LYS A 376 9.88 -1.09 17.81
C LYS A 376 11.11 -0.58 17.03
N LEU A 377 10.95 0.42 16.13
CA LEU A 377 12.09 1.00 15.39
C LEU A 377 13.12 1.67 16.33
N PRO A 378 14.44 1.52 16.09
CA PRO A 378 15.47 2.04 16.99
C PRO A 378 15.40 3.56 17.18
N ASN A 379 15.59 4.05 18.41
CA ASN A 379 15.55 5.50 18.71
C ASN A 379 16.59 6.34 17.92
N LEU A 380 17.61 5.70 17.32
CA LEU A 380 18.53 6.36 16.38
C LEU A 380 17.84 6.91 15.12
N VAL A 381 16.68 6.37 14.73
CA VAL A 381 15.94 6.81 13.56
C VAL A 381 15.52 8.28 13.65
N SER A 382 15.27 8.83 14.84
CA SER A 382 14.99 10.27 15.01
C SER A 382 16.20 11.18 14.75
N LYS A 383 17.40 10.63 14.51
CA LYS A 383 18.59 11.36 14.10
C LYS A 383 18.91 11.22 12.60
N LEU A 384 18.15 10.43 11.84
CA LEU A 384 18.39 10.25 10.40
C LEU A 384 18.37 11.56 9.58
N PRO A 385 17.48 12.54 9.84
CA PRO A 385 17.51 13.82 9.11
C PRO A 385 18.79 14.63 9.38
N ALA A 386 19.27 14.66 10.62
CA ALA A 386 20.48 15.39 11.00
C ALA A 386 21.77 14.81 10.36
N LEU A 387 21.75 13.53 9.97
CA LEU A 387 22.86 12.85 9.29
C LEU A 387 22.97 13.16 7.78
N GLU A 388 22.39 14.27 7.32
CA GLU A 388 22.54 14.82 5.96
C GLU A 388 23.36 16.11 5.91
N VAL A 389 23.66 16.72 7.06
CA VAL A 389 24.26 18.06 7.14
C VAL A 389 25.80 18.01 7.10
N GLU A 390 26.39 16.83 7.32
CA GLU A 390 27.84 16.62 7.52
C GLU A 390 28.40 15.58 6.52
N ASP A 391 28.25 15.81 5.22
CA ASP A 391 29.03 15.10 4.19
C ASP A 391 30.41 15.76 4.02
N ASP A 392 31.34 15.48 4.95
CA ASP A 392 32.77 15.24 4.68
C ASP A 392 33.57 14.83 5.94
N ASP A 393 33.17 15.25 7.14
CA ASP A 393 33.87 14.94 8.40
C ASP A 393 33.41 13.61 9.06
N GLU A 394 34.34 12.86 9.65
CA GLU A 394 34.07 11.58 10.32
C GLU A 394 33.38 11.82 11.67
N VAL A 395 32.03 11.81 11.68
CA VAL A 395 31.19 12.10 12.86
C VAL A 395 31.62 11.32 14.12
N GLU A 396 32.39 11.98 14.99
CA GLU A 396 32.68 11.49 16.34
C GLU A 396 31.40 11.58 17.17
N LEU A 397 30.68 10.46 17.24
CA LEU A 397 29.52 10.29 18.12
C LEU A 397 29.95 10.41 19.58
N ASP A 398 29.84 11.63 20.13
CA ASP A 398 30.14 12.02 21.51
C ASP A 398 29.82 10.92 22.53
N GLU A 399 30.78 10.58 23.39
CA GLU A 399 30.69 9.41 24.26
C GLU A 399 29.66 9.53 25.42
N GLU A 400 28.91 10.64 25.52
CA GLU A 400 28.11 11.04 26.69
C GLU A 400 26.57 10.89 26.53
N TYR A 401 26.10 9.74 26.03
CA TYR A 401 24.67 9.38 26.17
C TYR A 401 24.48 7.96 26.71
N ASP A 402 23.67 7.88 27.77
CA ASP A 402 23.42 6.67 28.55
C ASP A 402 22.61 5.63 27.76
N TYR A 403 22.83 4.35 28.05
CA TYR A 403 22.19 3.23 27.37
C TYR A 403 21.16 2.56 28.27
N ASP A 404 19.88 2.61 27.88
CA ASP A 404 18.87 1.67 28.37
C ASP A 404 19.24 0.25 27.89
N GLU A 405 20.02 -0.52 28.67
CA GLU A 405 20.29 -1.95 28.47
C GLU A 405 19.08 -2.81 28.92
N ASP A 406 17.92 -2.67 28.27
CA ASP A 406 16.72 -3.49 28.53
C ASP A 406 15.91 -3.77 27.24
N GLU A 407 16.37 -4.71 26.41
CA GLU A 407 15.53 -5.49 25.46
C GLU A 407 16.32 -6.66 24.84
N ASP A 408 16.74 -7.62 25.68
CA ASP A 408 17.40 -8.88 25.26
C ASP A 408 16.99 -10.03 26.21
N LEU A 409 15.68 -10.15 26.46
CA LEU A 409 15.09 -11.19 27.31
C LEU A 409 14.73 -12.44 26.50
N GLU A 410 15.55 -13.49 26.58
CA GLU A 410 15.08 -14.77 27.14
C GLU A 410 16.20 -15.81 27.41
N ALA A 411 15.83 -16.90 28.08
CA ALA A 411 16.61 -18.13 28.28
C ALA A 411 17.88 -18.07 29.16
N GLU A 412 17.73 -17.65 30.42
CA GLU A 412 18.65 -18.12 31.47
C GLU A 412 18.54 -19.65 31.64
N SER A 413 19.66 -20.37 31.54
CA SER A 413 20.07 -21.31 32.60
C SER A 413 21.48 -21.90 32.40
N SER A 414 22.43 -21.53 33.27
CA SER A 414 22.90 -22.44 34.33
C SER A 414 24.32 -22.14 34.88
N LYS A 415 24.39 -22.21 36.23
CA LYS A 415 25.56 -22.52 37.08
C LYS A 415 26.65 -21.45 37.30
N LYS A 416 26.89 -21.22 38.60
CA LYS A 416 27.74 -20.21 39.24
C LYS A 416 29.16 -20.76 39.49
N LYS A 417 30.16 -19.85 39.61
CA LYS A 417 31.60 -20.07 39.93
C LYS A 417 32.44 -20.59 38.75
N LYS A 418 33.72 -20.19 38.56
CA LYS A 418 34.67 -19.46 39.43
C LYS A 418 35.28 -18.22 38.73
N LYS A 419 35.95 -17.35 39.51
CA LYS A 419 37.02 -16.44 39.03
C LYS A 419 38.11 -17.24 38.29
N ASP A 420 38.69 -16.67 37.23
CA ASP A 420 40.07 -16.13 37.29
C ASP A 420 40.35 -15.25 36.05
N GLY A 421 41.33 -14.34 36.18
CA GLY A 421 41.45 -13.16 35.31
C GLY A 421 42.11 -13.40 33.94
N LYS A 422 41.70 -12.61 32.95
CA LYS A 422 42.46 -12.39 31.70
C LYS A 422 42.23 -10.98 31.16
N LYS A 423 43.26 -10.42 30.52
CA LYS A 423 43.32 -9.02 30.05
C LYS A 423 42.09 -8.66 29.21
N GLY A 424 41.44 -7.54 29.53
CA GLY A 424 40.31 -7.03 28.76
C GLY A 424 40.74 -6.64 27.35
N LYS A 425 40.13 -7.27 26.34
CA LYS A 425 40.01 -6.64 25.03
C LYS A 425 38.99 -5.52 25.17
N LYS A 426 39.33 -4.28 24.79
CA LYS A 426 38.29 -3.29 24.46
C LYS A 426 37.39 -3.94 23.39
N LYS A 427 36.10 -4.12 23.67
CA LYS A 427 35.12 -4.29 22.58
C LYS A 427 35.25 -3.00 21.75
N LYS A 428 35.39 -3.08 20.41
CA LYS A 428 35.06 -1.90 19.60
C LYS A 428 33.60 -1.55 19.93
N LYS A 429 33.30 -0.29 20.24
CA LYS A 429 31.92 0.21 20.16
C LYS A 429 31.46 -0.07 18.72
N LYS A 430 30.30 -0.71 18.56
CA LYS A 430 29.68 -0.87 17.23
C LYS A 430 29.25 0.49 16.74
N ASN A 431 29.32 0.75 15.44
CA ASN A 431 28.72 1.96 14.89
C ASN A 431 27.19 1.85 15.12
N PRO A 432 26.52 2.82 15.79
CA PRO A 432 25.08 2.74 16.03
C PRO A 432 24.26 2.53 14.75
N LEU A 433 24.72 3.03 13.60
CA LEU A 433 24.09 2.84 12.29
C LEU A 433 24.06 1.37 11.83
N GLU A 434 24.90 0.49 12.39
CA GLU A 434 24.76 -0.98 12.21
C GLU A 434 23.36 -1.49 12.62
N LYS A 435 22.65 -0.80 13.54
CA LYS A 435 21.29 -1.18 13.92
C LYS A 435 20.28 -0.97 12.78
N LEU A 436 20.58 -0.08 11.83
CA LEU A 436 19.78 0.29 10.66
C LEU A 436 20.36 -0.23 9.33
N GLY A 437 21.50 -0.95 9.37
CA GLY A 437 22.15 -1.51 8.18
C GLY A 437 23.17 -0.59 7.50
N GLY A 438 23.02 0.73 7.61
CA GLY A 438 23.91 1.76 7.03
C GLY A 438 23.39 3.17 7.30
N LYS A 439 24.03 4.22 6.75
CA LYS A 439 23.50 5.62 6.85
C LYS A 439 22.17 5.80 6.10
N TRP A 440 21.91 4.93 5.14
CA TRP A 440 20.72 4.90 4.26
C TRP A 440 19.60 3.95 4.73
N ALA A 441 19.67 3.42 5.96
CA ALA A 441 18.69 2.47 6.50
C ALA A 441 18.54 1.12 5.73
N GLU A 442 19.60 0.65 5.06
CA GLU A 442 19.69 -0.59 4.24
C GLU A 442 19.20 -1.90 4.90
N ARG A 443 18.91 -1.90 6.22
CA ARG A 443 18.20 -3.00 6.90
C ARG A 443 16.78 -3.19 6.38
N TYR A 444 16.15 -2.12 5.91
CA TYR A 444 14.73 -2.08 5.55
C TYR A 444 14.54 -2.05 4.04
N GLN A 445 13.37 -2.47 3.60
CA GLN A 445 12.86 -2.31 2.25
C GLN A 445 11.54 -1.53 2.31
N LEU A 446 11.11 -0.93 1.19
CA LEU A 446 9.81 -0.29 1.06
C LEU A 446 8.93 -1.10 0.11
N SER A 447 7.65 -1.25 0.44
CA SER A 447 6.62 -1.50 -0.55
C SER A 447 5.46 -0.54 -0.31
N MET A 448 5.03 0.12 -1.37
CA MET A 448 3.90 1.05 -1.38
C MET A 448 2.66 0.31 -1.86
N ILE A 449 1.52 0.64 -1.27
CA ILE A 449 0.22 0.06 -1.61
C ILE A 449 -0.67 1.21 -2.07
N GLY A 450 -1.32 1.03 -3.21
CA GLY A 450 -2.26 1.98 -3.77
C GLY A 450 -3.64 1.84 -3.13
N PRO A 451 -4.33 2.95 -2.82
CA PRO A 451 -5.78 2.97 -2.79
C PRO A 451 -6.34 2.76 -4.21
N SER A 452 -7.63 2.45 -4.30
CA SER A 452 -8.23 1.80 -5.48
C SER A 452 -9.27 2.66 -6.21
N ILE A 453 -9.67 2.21 -7.40
CA ILE A 453 -10.80 2.80 -8.14
C ILE A 453 -12.15 2.27 -7.62
N VAL A 454 -12.23 1.03 -7.13
CA VAL A 454 -13.47 0.48 -6.56
C VAL A 454 -13.96 1.28 -5.34
N PRO A 455 -15.26 1.63 -5.23
CA PRO A 455 -15.76 2.58 -4.25
C PRO A 455 -15.89 2.05 -2.80
N ASN A 456 -15.06 1.06 -2.42
CA ASN A 456 -14.86 0.64 -1.03
C ASN A 456 -14.38 1.82 -0.15
N TYR A 457 -13.71 2.81 -0.77
CA TYR A 457 -13.45 4.16 -0.25
C TYR A 457 -13.77 5.17 -1.37
N PHE A 458 -13.24 6.41 -1.34
CA PHE A 458 -13.33 7.26 -2.54
C PHE A 458 -12.39 6.72 -3.64
N PRO A 459 -12.84 6.60 -4.91
CA PRO A 459 -11.98 6.18 -6.01
C PRO A 459 -10.74 7.07 -6.10
N THR A 460 -9.57 6.47 -6.22
CA THR A 460 -8.29 7.17 -6.08
C THR A 460 -7.30 6.80 -7.18
N ILE A 461 -6.50 7.77 -7.60
CA ILE A 461 -5.34 7.59 -8.48
C ILE A 461 -4.11 8.25 -7.85
N ARG A 462 -2.93 7.65 -8.06
CA ARG A 462 -1.65 8.19 -7.61
C ARG A 462 -0.74 8.44 -8.80
N VAL A 463 -0.08 9.59 -8.76
CA VAL A 463 0.96 10.11 -9.64
C VAL A 463 2.26 10.05 -8.84
N ILE A 464 3.17 9.11 -9.15
CA ILE A 464 4.48 8.97 -8.49
C ILE A 464 5.53 9.60 -9.38
N GLU A 465 6.39 10.40 -8.79
CA GLU A 465 7.35 11.26 -9.48
C GLU A 465 8.79 10.80 -9.17
N TYR A 466 9.72 10.98 -10.13
CA TYR A 466 11.10 10.49 -9.99
C TYR A 466 12.17 11.33 -10.69
N ASN A 467 13.35 11.34 -10.07
CA ASN A 467 14.53 12.09 -10.52
C ASN A 467 15.09 11.56 -11.86
N ILE A 468 15.16 12.42 -12.87
CA ILE A 468 15.68 12.10 -14.22
C ILE A 468 17.05 12.69 -14.55
N THR A 469 17.76 13.26 -13.56
CA THR A 469 19.02 13.99 -13.79
C THR A 469 20.02 13.18 -14.63
N GLY A 470 20.44 13.70 -15.78
CA GLY A 470 21.35 13.04 -16.73
C GLY A 470 20.69 12.05 -17.70
N LEU A 471 19.36 12.01 -17.78
CA LEU A 471 18.57 11.21 -18.73
C LEU A 471 17.70 12.07 -19.67
N GLU A 472 17.83 13.40 -19.64
CA GLU A 472 16.94 14.35 -20.34
C GLU A 472 17.02 14.23 -21.88
N ASP A 473 18.19 13.87 -22.41
CA ASP A 473 18.43 13.57 -23.83
C ASP A 473 18.45 12.05 -24.13
N HIS A 474 17.91 11.21 -23.23
CA HIS A 474 17.87 9.76 -23.43
C HIS A 474 16.80 9.35 -24.47
N VAL A 475 17.07 8.22 -25.16
CA VAL A 475 16.11 7.53 -26.04
C VAL A 475 14.82 7.23 -25.26
N THR A 476 13.67 7.61 -25.83
CA THR A 476 12.35 7.26 -25.27
C THR A 476 11.92 5.87 -25.73
N TRP A 477 10.97 5.25 -25.01
CA TRP A 477 10.29 4.06 -25.52
C TRP A 477 9.49 4.38 -26.80
N ALA A 478 8.96 5.61 -26.96
CA ALA A 478 8.30 5.99 -28.21
C ALA A 478 9.23 5.90 -29.45
N ASP A 479 10.54 6.12 -29.27
CA ASP A 479 11.56 5.97 -30.32
C ASP A 479 12.02 4.51 -30.48
N ALA A 480 12.21 3.78 -29.37
CA ALA A 480 12.59 2.36 -29.42
C ALA A 480 11.47 1.46 -30.00
N LEU A 481 10.21 1.91 -30.02
CA LEU A 481 9.13 1.29 -30.80
C LEU A 481 9.43 1.26 -32.31
N ASP A 482 10.10 2.30 -32.82
CA ASP A 482 10.39 2.43 -34.26
C ASP A 482 11.78 1.86 -34.61
N ASN A 483 12.61 1.54 -33.62
CA ASN A 483 13.88 0.82 -33.77
C ASN A 483 14.12 -0.18 -32.61
N PRO A 484 13.65 -1.43 -32.73
CA PRO A 484 13.75 -2.44 -31.66
C PRO A 484 15.17 -2.77 -31.18
N ASP A 485 16.20 -2.54 -32.01
CA ASP A 485 17.62 -2.71 -31.67
C ASP A 485 18.10 -1.78 -30.52
N LEU A 486 17.23 -0.88 -30.03
CA LEU A 486 17.51 0.03 -28.91
C LEU A 486 17.14 -0.55 -27.54
N PHE A 487 16.43 -1.68 -27.47
CA PHE A 487 16.24 -2.44 -26.23
C PHE A 487 17.48 -3.28 -25.87
N SER A 488 17.52 -3.83 -24.66
CA SER A 488 18.49 -4.90 -24.37
C SER A 488 18.10 -6.17 -25.15
N ASP A 489 19.10 -6.80 -25.80
CA ASP A 489 18.88 -8.07 -26.49
C ASP A 489 18.60 -9.17 -25.46
N ALA A 490 17.35 -9.62 -25.41
CA ALA A 490 16.80 -10.39 -24.31
C ALA A 490 17.20 -11.88 -24.40
N GLY A 491 18.48 -12.16 -24.14
CA GLY A 491 19.10 -13.50 -24.11
C GLY A 491 18.52 -14.51 -23.10
N ALA A 492 17.36 -14.22 -22.50
CA ALA A 492 16.58 -15.13 -21.68
C ALA A 492 15.67 -16.06 -22.50
N ALA A 493 15.45 -15.79 -23.79
CA ALA A 493 14.59 -16.64 -24.65
C ALA A 493 15.07 -18.10 -24.73
N ASP A 494 16.39 -18.33 -24.71
CA ASP A 494 16.98 -19.68 -24.71
C ASP A 494 17.16 -20.30 -23.31
N LEU A 495 16.98 -19.53 -22.22
CA LEU A 495 17.15 -20.08 -20.86
C LEU A 495 15.99 -20.99 -20.41
N PHE A 496 14.87 -20.99 -21.14
CA PHE A 496 13.79 -21.96 -20.97
C PHE A 496 13.94 -23.21 -21.86
N ASN A 497 14.94 -23.28 -22.75
CA ASN A 497 15.29 -24.48 -23.53
C ASN A 497 16.13 -25.50 -22.71
N LEU A 498 15.89 -25.60 -21.39
CA LEU A 498 16.36 -26.72 -20.57
C LEU A 498 15.50 -27.95 -20.88
N ASN A 499 15.82 -28.58 -22.01
CA ASN A 499 15.22 -29.82 -22.48
C ASN A 499 15.42 -30.96 -21.47
N ASP A 500 14.58 -31.98 -21.59
CA ASP A 500 14.37 -33.19 -20.77
C ASP A 500 15.60 -33.94 -20.19
N GLU A 501 16.84 -33.58 -20.53
CA GLU A 501 18.08 -34.25 -20.06
C GLU A 501 18.55 -33.81 -18.65
N GLU A 502 18.03 -32.72 -18.07
CA GLU A 502 18.43 -32.26 -16.72
C GLU A 502 17.50 -32.72 -15.57
N GLU A 503 16.28 -33.20 -15.85
CA GLU A 503 15.45 -33.86 -14.81
C GLU A 503 16.15 -35.11 -14.25
N ASP A 504 16.80 -35.89 -15.11
CA ASP A 504 17.63 -37.06 -14.76
C ASP A 504 18.77 -36.69 -13.78
N ILE A 505 19.29 -35.46 -13.82
CA ILE A 505 20.34 -34.98 -12.91
C ILE A 505 19.75 -34.51 -11.56
N LEU A 506 18.51 -34.00 -11.56
CA LEU A 506 17.83 -33.50 -10.35
C LEU A 506 17.15 -34.62 -9.54
N GLU A 507 16.65 -35.69 -10.17
CA GLU A 507 16.13 -36.86 -9.44
C GLU A 507 17.24 -37.68 -8.73
N LEU A 508 18.49 -37.64 -9.23
CA LEU A 508 19.57 -38.52 -8.76
C LEU A 508 20.06 -38.27 -7.31
N ASP A 509 19.79 -37.11 -6.70
CA ASP A 509 20.08 -36.86 -5.26
C ASP A 509 18.85 -37.13 -4.35
N ALA A 510 17.70 -37.50 -4.92
CA ALA A 510 16.50 -37.89 -4.17
C ALA A 510 16.42 -39.40 -3.87
N GLY A 511 16.92 -40.26 -4.77
CA GLY A 511 16.80 -41.73 -4.68
C GLY A 511 18.05 -42.46 -4.19
N GLY A 512 18.29 -42.57 -2.87
CA GLY A 512 19.62 -42.99 -2.38
C GLY A 512 19.81 -43.86 -1.12
N TYR A 513 18.79 -44.29 -0.37
CA TYR A 513 19.03 -45.07 0.88
C TYR A 513 18.01 -46.20 1.22
N GLU A 514 17.83 -47.17 0.32
CA GLU A 514 17.42 -48.52 0.76
C GLU A 514 18.61 -49.23 1.44
N THR A 515 18.55 -49.42 2.77
CA THR A 515 19.62 -50.13 3.49
C THR A 515 19.33 -51.63 3.61
N GLU A 516 19.98 -52.44 2.77
CA GLU A 516 20.09 -53.89 2.95
C GLU A 516 20.61 -54.26 4.36
N SER A 517 20.08 -55.35 4.94
CA SER A 517 20.30 -55.67 6.36
C SER A 517 21.10 -56.95 6.63
N LYS A 518 22.41 -56.84 6.95
CA LYS A 518 23.18 -57.92 7.64
C LYS A 518 24.37 -57.45 8.53
N LYS A 519 24.08 -57.29 9.82
CA LYS A 519 24.83 -57.84 11.00
C LYS A 519 26.37 -57.70 11.14
N LYS A 520 26.77 -57.05 12.26
CA LYS A 520 28.03 -57.19 13.05
C LYS A 520 29.26 -56.45 12.48
N LYS A 521 30.20 -55.89 13.27
CA LYS A 521 30.63 -56.20 14.66
C LYS A 521 31.05 -54.92 15.44
N LYS A 522 31.02 -54.98 16.79
CA LYS A 522 31.29 -53.84 17.73
C LYS A 522 32.72 -53.27 17.65
N LYS A 523 32.88 -51.94 17.77
CA LYS A 523 33.96 -51.28 18.56
C LYS A 523 33.59 -49.84 18.95
N LYS A 524 33.65 -49.50 20.25
CA LYS A 524 33.40 -48.13 20.77
C LYS A 524 34.63 -47.24 20.54
N LYS A 525 34.44 -45.99 20.08
CA LYS A 525 35.37 -44.87 20.34
C LYS A 525 34.61 -43.54 20.49
N LYS A 526 35.21 -42.60 21.22
CA LYS A 526 34.55 -41.45 21.89
C LYS A 526 33.92 -40.44 20.91
N LYS A 527 32.72 -39.93 21.26
CA LYS A 527 32.18 -38.68 20.69
C LYS A 527 33.16 -37.52 20.92
N LYS A 528 33.47 -36.74 19.88
CA LYS A 528 33.78 -35.30 19.98
C LYS A 528 32.58 -34.55 19.41
N GLY A 529 32.23 -33.39 19.97
CA GLY A 529 31.07 -32.63 19.52
C GLY A 529 31.26 -32.07 18.12
N GLY A 530 30.44 -32.50 17.17
CA GLY A 530 30.28 -31.80 15.91
C GLY A 530 29.49 -30.52 16.13
N LYS A 531 29.94 -29.40 15.56
CA LYS A 531 29.05 -28.25 15.33
C LYS A 531 27.90 -28.73 14.45
N LYS A 532 26.66 -28.35 14.72
CA LYS A 532 25.59 -28.48 13.72
C LYS A 532 26.09 -27.78 12.45
N LYS A 533 26.14 -28.47 11.31
CA LYS A 533 26.22 -27.77 10.01
C LYS A 533 25.01 -26.83 9.97
N LYS A 534 25.19 -25.59 9.50
CA LYS A 534 24.03 -24.82 9.04
C LYS A 534 23.46 -25.60 7.86
N GLN A 535 22.16 -25.91 7.86
CA GLN A 535 21.47 -26.29 6.63
C GLN A 535 21.69 -25.13 5.64
N LYS A 536 22.05 -25.46 4.39
CA LYS A 536 22.05 -24.49 3.30
C LYS A 536 20.61 -24.42 2.73
N PRO A 537 20.20 -23.29 2.16
CA PRO A 537 19.03 -23.27 1.27
C PRO A 537 19.20 -24.20 0.07
N ASN A 538 18.09 -24.61 -0.55
CA ASN A 538 18.06 -25.48 -1.73
C ASN A 538 18.02 -24.69 -3.06
N PHE A 539 18.69 -23.53 -3.09
CA PHE A 539 18.73 -22.61 -4.22
C PHE A 539 20.00 -21.75 -4.14
N GLU A 540 20.33 -21.09 -5.25
CA GLU A 540 21.45 -20.16 -5.33
C GLU A 540 21.11 -18.83 -4.65
N VAL A 541 21.85 -18.47 -3.60
CA VAL A 541 21.73 -17.14 -2.99
C VAL A 541 22.61 -16.20 -3.79
N PRO A 542 22.04 -15.22 -4.52
CA PRO A 542 22.82 -14.30 -5.35
C PRO A 542 23.72 -13.44 -4.47
N ASP A 543 24.81 -12.93 -5.05
CA ASP A 543 25.77 -12.14 -4.30
C ASP A 543 25.19 -10.79 -3.85
N ALA A 544 25.73 -10.28 -2.74
CA ALA A 544 25.38 -8.95 -2.26
C ALA A 544 26.17 -7.88 -3.03
N PRO A 545 25.68 -6.63 -3.14
CA PRO A 545 26.41 -5.54 -3.76
C PRO A 545 27.71 -5.28 -3.01
N SER A 546 28.72 -4.77 -3.71
CA SER A 546 30.02 -4.48 -3.08
C SER A 546 29.85 -3.56 -1.87
N LYS A 547 30.59 -3.85 -0.79
CA LYS A 547 30.62 -3.04 0.43
C LYS A 547 31.27 -1.66 0.23
N SER A 548 31.82 -1.40 -0.96
CA SER A 548 32.35 -0.10 -1.37
C SER A 548 31.40 0.68 -2.29
N SER A 549 30.30 0.08 -2.75
CA SER A 549 29.31 0.75 -3.59
C SER A 549 28.31 1.51 -2.72
N PRO A 550 27.78 2.67 -3.17
CA PRO A 550 26.55 3.21 -2.61
C PRO A 550 25.38 2.23 -2.86
N PRO A 551 24.30 2.29 -2.06
CA PRO A 551 23.08 1.58 -2.36
C PRO A 551 22.33 2.23 -3.54
N GLY A 552 21.34 1.52 -4.09
CA GLY A 552 20.60 1.94 -5.27
C GLY A 552 19.60 3.07 -5.00
N PRO A 553 18.83 3.49 -6.05
CA PRO A 553 18.01 4.69 -6.01
C PRO A 553 16.92 4.70 -4.93
N ALA A 554 16.46 3.53 -4.47
CA ALA A 554 15.55 3.39 -3.33
C ALA A 554 16.10 3.94 -2.00
N TYR A 555 17.42 4.06 -1.86
CA TYR A 555 18.10 4.26 -0.57
C TYR A 555 18.89 5.58 -0.49
N SER A 556 19.43 6.05 -1.61
CA SER A 556 20.32 7.20 -1.69
C SER A 556 19.94 8.03 -2.93
N PRO A 557 19.65 9.33 -2.79
CA PRO A 557 19.20 10.17 -3.91
C PRO A 557 20.18 10.17 -5.08
N GLN A 558 19.71 9.66 -6.22
CA GLN A 558 20.43 9.56 -7.49
C GLN A 558 19.39 9.53 -8.64
N PRO A 559 19.78 9.44 -9.92
CA PRO A 559 18.82 9.24 -11.00
C PRO A 559 17.99 7.97 -10.77
N LEU A 560 16.71 8.06 -11.12
CA LEU A 560 15.65 7.07 -10.87
C LEU A 560 15.23 6.92 -9.39
N THR A 561 15.68 7.78 -8.46
CA THR A 561 15.08 7.86 -7.10
C THR A 561 13.69 8.49 -7.20
N PHE A 562 12.68 7.88 -6.56
CA PHE A 562 11.35 8.47 -6.41
C PHE A 562 11.41 9.71 -5.50
N THR A 563 10.95 10.85 -6.02
CA THR A 563 10.99 12.18 -5.39
C THR A 563 9.76 12.40 -4.53
N GLY A 564 8.57 12.18 -5.08
CA GLY A 564 7.31 12.34 -4.36
C GLY A 564 6.15 11.60 -5.01
N TYR A 565 4.95 11.88 -4.52
CA TYR A 565 3.72 11.58 -5.25
C TYR A 565 2.62 12.59 -4.93
N THR A 566 1.75 12.78 -5.92
CA THR A 566 0.45 13.44 -5.77
C THR A 566 -0.66 12.39 -5.80
N GLN A 567 -1.58 12.45 -4.83
CA GLN A 567 -2.74 11.58 -4.74
C GLN A 567 -4.01 12.35 -5.05
N TYR A 568 -4.82 11.84 -5.98
CA TYR A 568 -6.09 12.43 -6.37
C TYR A 568 -7.25 11.48 -6.08
N TYR A 569 -8.36 12.01 -5.54
CA TYR A 569 -9.55 11.25 -5.14
C TYR A 569 -10.82 11.83 -5.77
N ALA A 570 -11.81 10.98 -6.05
CA ALA A 570 -13.12 11.38 -6.57
C ALA A 570 -14.14 11.39 -5.42
N ASN A 571 -14.55 12.58 -4.98
CA ASN A 571 -15.50 12.77 -3.88
C ASN A 571 -16.92 12.35 -4.28
N LEU A 572 -17.22 11.06 -4.20
CA LEU A 572 -18.50 10.49 -4.69
C LEU A 572 -19.72 11.11 -4.01
N THR A 573 -19.64 11.48 -2.73
CA THR A 573 -20.75 12.10 -1.99
C THR A 573 -21.13 13.44 -2.60
N TRP A 574 -20.15 14.22 -3.07
CA TRP A 574 -20.36 15.46 -3.81
C TRP A 574 -20.78 15.22 -5.27
N LEU A 575 -20.08 14.32 -5.97
CA LEU A 575 -20.24 14.06 -7.41
C LEU A 575 -21.57 13.37 -7.75
N ASN A 576 -22.01 12.41 -6.93
CA ASN A 576 -23.32 11.77 -7.08
C ASN A 576 -24.47 12.75 -6.86
N ASN A 577 -24.30 13.73 -5.95
CA ASN A 577 -25.22 14.86 -5.70
C ASN A 577 -26.69 14.49 -5.34
N ASP A 578 -26.96 13.20 -5.13
CA ASP A 578 -28.30 12.64 -4.96
C ASP A 578 -28.73 12.46 -3.49
N MET A 579 -27.92 12.81 -2.50
CA MET A 579 -28.19 12.53 -1.08
C MET A 579 -28.50 13.80 -0.27
N THR A 580 -29.34 13.70 0.76
CA THR A 580 -30.00 14.87 1.38
C THR A 580 -29.26 15.49 2.56
N GLU A 581 -28.59 14.70 3.40
CA GLU A 581 -28.07 15.13 4.71
C GLU A 581 -26.64 14.62 4.97
N LYS A 582 -25.80 15.47 5.57
CA LYS A 582 -24.41 15.16 5.98
C LYS A 582 -24.41 14.49 7.36
N ASP A 583 -24.92 13.26 7.44
CA ASP A 583 -24.92 12.52 8.70
C ASP A 583 -23.57 11.82 8.94
N GLU A 584 -23.26 11.56 10.21
CA GLU A 584 -22.08 10.77 10.58
C GLU A 584 -22.15 9.37 9.97
N ALA A 585 -21.09 8.95 9.27
CA ALA A 585 -20.98 7.59 8.80
C ALA A 585 -21.10 6.62 9.99
N HIS A 586 -21.98 5.63 9.85
CA HIS A 586 -21.99 4.45 10.70
C HIS A 586 -21.63 3.28 9.80
N VAL A 587 -20.35 2.91 9.79
CA VAL A 587 -19.89 1.74 9.05
C VAL A 587 -19.66 0.61 10.04
N GLY A 588 -20.62 -0.31 10.10
CA GLY A 588 -20.60 -1.43 11.05
C GLY A 588 -19.42 -2.39 10.83
N PRO A 589 -19.05 -3.20 11.83
CA PRO A 589 -18.02 -4.23 11.72
C PRO A 589 -18.52 -5.50 10.98
N GLU A 590 -19.56 -5.38 10.14
CA GLU A 590 -20.17 -6.50 9.45
C GLU A 590 -19.32 -6.94 8.24
N ARG A 591 -19.50 -8.20 7.81
CA ARG A 591 -18.75 -8.80 6.69
C ARG A 591 -18.93 -8.01 5.39
N TRP A 592 -20.14 -7.50 5.19
CA TRP A 592 -20.54 -6.68 4.06
C TRP A 592 -20.90 -5.27 4.54
N ARG A 593 -20.50 -4.24 3.79
CA ARG A 593 -20.81 -2.84 4.06
C ARG A 593 -21.85 -2.32 3.10
N GLU A 594 -22.95 -1.80 3.62
CA GLU A 594 -23.99 -1.13 2.82
C GLU A 594 -23.67 0.34 2.50
N GLY A 595 -22.51 0.82 2.94
CA GLY A 595 -22.04 2.19 2.74
C GLY A 595 -22.64 3.19 3.72
N MET A 596 -22.03 4.38 3.81
CA MET A 596 -22.44 5.49 4.69
C MET A 596 -23.84 6.07 4.39
N HIS A 597 -24.57 5.45 3.48
CA HIS A 597 -25.88 5.84 3.00
C HIS A 597 -26.91 4.68 3.04
N GLU A 598 -26.67 3.63 3.84
CA GLU A 598 -27.63 2.53 4.04
C GLU A 598 -29.05 3.05 4.31
N GLY A 599 -30.05 2.39 3.70
CA GLY A 599 -31.47 2.64 3.94
C GLY A 599 -32.01 3.97 3.38
N LYS A 600 -31.13 4.91 3.02
CA LYS A 600 -31.50 6.22 2.49
C LYS A 600 -32.07 6.11 1.07
N SER A 601 -32.90 7.08 0.72
CA SER A 601 -33.50 7.22 -0.61
C SER A 601 -32.94 8.45 -1.32
N PRO A 602 -32.63 8.38 -2.62
CA PRO A 602 -32.18 9.52 -3.40
C PRO A 602 -33.16 10.71 -3.38
N LYS A 603 -32.59 11.91 -3.25
CA LYS A 603 -33.22 13.23 -3.36
C LYS A 603 -33.93 13.47 -4.69
N HIS A 604 -33.45 12.82 -5.75
CA HIS A 604 -33.92 13.02 -7.11
C HIS A 604 -34.48 11.70 -7.67
N ASN A 605 -35.70 11.73 -8.23
CA ASN A 605 -36.35 10.54 -8.84
C ASN A 605 -35.65 10.01 -10.11
N LYS A 606 -34.62 10.72 -10.57
CA LYS A 606 -33.67 10.30 -11.61
C LYS A 606 -32.30 10.82 -11.14
N PRO A 607 -31.21 10.05 -11.33
CA PRO A 607 -29.91 10.51 -10.88
C PRO A 607 -29.52 11.84 -11.52
N ASN A 608 -29.01 12.77 -10.72
CA ASN A 608 -28.59 14.09 -11.19
C ASN A 608 -27.16 14.41 -10.69
N PRO A 609 -26.15 13.67 -11.20
CA PRO A 609 -24.75 13.84 -10.81
C PRO A 609 -24.18 15.15 -11.33
N ARG A 610 -23.01 15.51 -10.82
CA ARG A 610 -22.15 16.58 -11.35
C ARG A 610 -21.28 16.05 -12.48
N ASP A 611 -20.65 16.97 -13.20
CA ASP A 611 -19.50 16.66 -14.04
C ASP A 611 -18.40 16.01 -13.16
N PHE A 612 -17.72 15.00 -13.68
CA PHE A 612 -16.77 14.18 -12.91
C PHE A 612 -15.38 14.81 -12.87
N GLU A 613 -14.81 14.92 -11.68
CA GLU A 613 -13.49 15.51 -11.45
C GLU A 613 -12.77 14.77 -10.32
N PHE A 614 -11.47 14.55 -10.48
CA PHE A 614 -10.57 14.12 -9.41
C PHE A 614 -9.95 15.35 -8.73
N GLU A 615 -10.14 15.48 -7.43
CA GLU A 615 -9.52 16.51 -6.58
C GLU A 615 -8.20 15.99 -6.00
N VAL A 616 -7.23 16.85 -5.67
CA VAL A 616 -6.01 16.43 -4.93
C VAL A 616 -6.38 16.15 -3.46
N GLU A 617 -6.10 14.94 -2.96
CA GLU A 617 -6.24 14.62 -1.53
C GLU A 617 -5.03 15.13 -0.74
N TYR A 618 -3.82 14.91 -1.27
CA TYR A 618 -2.55 15.47 -0.80
C TYR A 618 -1.43 15.25 -1.84
N SER A 619 -0.40 16.09 -1.79
CA SER A 619 0.93 15.77 -2.34
C SER A 619 1.91 15.46 -1.21
N THR A 620 3.01 14.77 -1.47
CA THR A 620 4.08 14.59 -0.48
C THR A 620 5.07 15.76 -0.39
N PHE A 621 5.10 16.65 -1.37
CA PHE A 621 6.12 17.69 -1.54
C PHE A 621 5.93 18.88 -0.58
N ASP A 622 4.68 19.29 -0.40
CA ASP A 622 4.24 20.41 0.47
C ASP A 622 3.70 19.92 1.83
N ASP A 623 3.84 18.64 2.14
CA ASP A 623 3.09 17.99 3.22
C ASP A 623 3.53 18.40 4.65
N GLU A 624 2.72 19.24 5.30
CA GLU A 624 2.96 19.67 6.69
C GLU A 624 3.06 18.54 7.74
N ARG A 625 2.49 17.36 7.47
CA ARG A 625 2.27 16.28 8.44
C ARG A 625 3.31 15.18 8.29
N TYR A 626 3.51 14.70 7.07
CA TYR A 626 4.52 13.72 6.71
C TYR A 626 5.90 14.37 6.60
N LYS A 627 6.03 15.56 6.00
CA LYS A 627 7.31 16.27 5.79
C LYS A 627 8.38 15.33 5.22
N LEU A 628 8.09 14.74 4.07
CA LEU A 628 9.04 13.93 3.30
C LEU A 628 9.89 14.86 2.42
N LYS A 629 11.19 14.58 2.34
CA LYS A 629 12.12 15.26 1.41
C LYS A 629 12.22 14.51 0.08
N ASP A 630 12.13 13.19 0.16
CA ASP A 630 12.10 12.23 -0.93
C ASP A 630 11.42 10.95 -0.42
N LEU A 631 11.11 10.00 -1.30
CA LEU A 631 10.53 8.70 -0.93
C LEU A 631 11.58 7.62 -0.60
N THR A 632 12.84 7.98 -0.34
CA THR A 632 13.87 6.97 -0.04
C THR A 632 13.51 6.18 1.22
N VAL A 633 13.95 4.92 1.28
CA VAL A 633 13.75 4.03 2.44
C VAL A 633 14.18 4.69 3.75
N LYS A 634 15.23 5.53 3.72
CA LYS A 634 15.67 6.32 4.88
C LYS A 634 14.58 7.25 5.43
N ASN A 635 13.93 8.02 4.55
CA ASN A 635 12.90 8.97 4.92
C ASN A 635 11.56 8.29 5.23
N MET A 636 11.21 7.21 4.52
CA MET A 636 10.03 6.40 4.84
C MET A 636 10.16 5.64 6.18
N VAL A 637 11.37 5.15 6.53
CA VAL A 637 11.66 4.61 7.88
C VAL A 637 11.54 5.69 8.96
N HIS A 638 11.91 6.94 8.66
CA HIS A 638 11.72 8.07 9.59
C HIS A 638 10.23 8.46 9.76
N LEU A 639 9.43 8.43 8.69
CA LEU A 639 7.98 8.62 8.75
C LEU A 639 7.30 7.52 9.58
N ALA A 640 7.60 6.25 9.29
CA ALA A 640 7.12 5.10 10.06
C ALA A 640 7.45 5.24 11.56
N TYR A 641 8.68 5.64 11.91
CA TYR A 641 9.07 5.93 13.28
C TYR A 641 8.22 7.05 13.91
N ARG A 642 7.95 8.14 13.17
CA ARG A 642 7.10 9.24 13.66
C ARG A 642 5.62 8.83 13.84
N ILE A 643 5.13 7.84 13.10
CA ILE A 643 3.81 7.22 13.31
C ILE A 643 3.82 6.32 14.56
N GLY A 644 4.86 5.48 14.70
CA GLY A 644 5.03 4.50 15.78
C GLY A 644 5.38 5.06 17.17
N LYS A 645 5.99 6.25 17.28
CA LYS A 645 6.37 6.82 18.58
C LYS A 645 5.27 7.70 19.19
N ASN A 646 4.75 7.27 20.34
CA ASN A 646 3.77 8.02 21.12
C ASN A 646 4.44 9.20 21.84
N LYS A 647 3.77 10.37 21.89
CA LYS A 647 4.29 11.59 22.54
C LYS A 647 4.44 11.41 24.06
N LYS A 648 5.60 10.90 24.50
CA LYS A 648 6.02 10.86 25.90
C LYS A 648 6.09 12.30 26.44
N LYS A 649 5.09 12.73 27.22
CA LYS A 649 5.17 13.98 28.00
C LYS A 649 6.43 13.92 28.87
N SER A 650 7.39 14.81 28.62
CA SER A 650 8.64 14.87 29.37
C SER A 650 8.35 15.02 30.87
N LYS A 651 8.90 14.13 31.71
CA LYS A 651 8.81 14.30 33.16
C LYS A 651 9.50 15.60 33.53
N LYS A 652 8.79 16.52 34.18
CA LYS A 652 9.28 17.86 34.55
C LYS A 652 10.42 17.74 35.58
N GLY A 653 11.64 17.61 35.09
CA GLY A 653 12.88 17.42 35.84
C GLY A 653 14.04 18.04 35.08
N LYS A 654 15.05 18.56 35.79
CA LYS A 654 16.08 19.43 35.22
C LYS A 654 17.12 18.65 34.39
N SER A 655 16.78 18.38 33.13
CA SER A 655 17.72 18.22 32.02
C SER A 655 17.55 19.40 31.07
N LYS A 656 18.57 19.73 30.25
CA LYS A 656 18.45 20.79 29.24
C LYS A 656 17.30 20.46 28.27
N ALA A 657 16.59 21.48 27.80
CA ALA A 657 15.71 21.32 26.65
C ALA A 657 16.54 20.90 25.43
N ILE A 658 16.03 19.94 24.67
CA ILE A 658 16.46 19.71 23.29
C ILE A 658 15.56 20.61 22.44
N ASN A 659 16.15 21.49 21.63
CA ASN A 659 15.39 22.35 20.73
C ASN A 659 14.89 21.51 19.54
N GLU A 660 13.57 21.33 19.43
CA GLU A 660 12.91 21.01 18.15
C GLU A 660 12.66 22.29 17.32
N ALA A 661 13.23 23.43 17.72
CA ALA A 661 12.96 24.77 17.20
C ALA A 661 13.99 25.31 16.19
N GLU A 662 15.12 24.62 15.98
CA GLU A 662 16.23 25.09 15.12
C GLU A 662 16.04 24.76 13.63
N TRP A 663 14.79 24.54 13.21
CA TRP A 663 14.36 24.34 11.80
C TRP A 663 13.12 25.20 11.46
N MET A 664 13.08 26.43 11.97
CA MET A 664 12.01 27.42 11.71
C MET A 664 12.55 28.76 11.19
N ASP A 665 13.73 28.75 10.57
CA ASP A 665 14.33 29.92 9.91
C ASP A 665 15.11 29.45 8.67
N GLY A 666 15.13 30.24 7.60
CA GLY A 666 15.78 29.90 6.32
C GLY A 666 14.87 29.81 5.09
N GLY A 667 13.95 30.76 4.88
CA GLY A 667 13.17 30.85 3.63
C GLY A 667 12.09 31.93 3.65
N ASP A 668 12.42 33.14 3.18
CA ASP A 668 11.47 34.26 3.10
C ASP A 668 10.40 34.02 2.02
N PHE A 669 9.19 33.64 2.42
CA PHE A 669 7.98 33.90 1.64
C PHE A 669 6.84 34.33 2.55
N GLU A 670 6.57 35.64 2.55
CA GLU A 670 5.55 36.28 3.38
C GLU A 670 4.16 36.06 2.76
N VAL A 671 3.40 35.12 3.31
CA VAL A 671 2.01 34.84 2.95
C VAL A 671 1.14 35.03 4.19
N GLU A 672 0.01 35.71 4.03
CA GLU A 672 -0.95 35.93 5.11
C GLU A 672 -1.48 34.58 5.63
N LEU A 673 -1.23 34.31 6.91
CA LEU A 673 -1.94 33.26 7.64
C LEU A 673 -3.40 33.67 7.76
N GLY A 674 -4.24 33.17 6.86
CA GLY A 674 -5.68 33.19 7.05
C GLY A 674 -6.03 32.34 8.26
N GLU A 675 -6.25 32.98 9.40
CA GLU A 675 -6.88 32.36 10.56
C GLU A 675 -8.25 31.81 10.11
N TRP A 676 -8.44 30.50 10.25
CA TRP A 676 -9.75 29.86 10.17
C TRP A 676 -10.10 29.48 11.60
N ASP A 677 -11.14 30.11 12.12
CA ASP A 677 -11.45 30.09 13.54
C ASP A 677 -11.79 28.69 14.07
N ASP A 678 -11.22 28.33 15.23
CA ASP A 678 -11.74 27.26 16.09
C ASP A 678 -13.03 27.76 16.80
N GLU A 679 -14.06 28.17 16.04
CA GLU A 679 -15.40 28.49 16.53
C GLU A 679 -16.32 27.26 16.45
N ASP A 680 -16.31 26.45 17.51
CA ASP A 680 -17.43 25.63 17.94
C ASP A 680 -17.64 25.92 19.44
N GLU A 681 -18.78 26.49 19.82
CA GLU A 681 -19.05 26.95 21.18
C GLU A 681 -19.37 25.79 22.13
N ASP A 682 -18.58 25.59 23.20
CA ASP A 682 -19.01 24.82 24.39
C ASP A 682 -20.15 25.61 25.07
N TRP A 683 -21.42 25.33 24.72
CA TRP A 683 -22.59 25.84 25.46
C TRP A 683 -22.71 25.10 26.81
N ASP A 684 -22.28 25.77 27.88
CA ASP A 684 -22.61 25.41 29.27
C ASP A 684 -24.12 25.64 29.49
N ASP A 685 -24.87 24.57 29.78
CA ASP A 685 -26.32 24.62 30.05
C ASP A 685 -26.61 24.18 31.50
N ASP A 686 -26.25 25.05 32.45
CA ASP A 686 -26.62 24.98 33.88
C ASP A 686 -27.92 25.81 34.10
N GLU A 687 -29.11 25.26 33.80
CA GLU A 687 -30.38 25.90 34.20
C GLU A 687 -30.67 25.63 35.70
N GLU A 688 -30.83 26.71 36.49
CA GLU A 688 -31.27 26.66 37.89
C GLU A 688 -32.81 26.69 37.98
N GLU A 689 -33.41 25.77 38.76
CA GLU A 689 -34.86 25.75 39.05
C GLU A 689 -35.25 26.90 40.01
N GLU A 690 -36.24 27.73 39.64
CA GLU A 690 -37.04 28.56 40.58
C GLU A 690 -38.55 28.29 40.38
N ASP A 691 -39.31 28.28 41.49
CA ASP A 691 -40.70 27.81 41.58
C ASP A 691 -41.76 28.75 40.95
N SER A 692 -42.85 28.19 40.38
CA SER A 692 -44.24 28.69 40.60
C SER A 692 -45.33 27.72 40.06
N ASP A 693 -46.05 27.10 41.00
CA ASP A 693 -47.51 26.93 41.11
C ASP A 693 -48.42 26.36 39.98
N ASP A 694 -49.10 25.27 40.39
CA ASP A 694 -50.56 25.00 40.32
C ASP A 694 -51.23 24.10 39.24
N GLU A 695 -52.12 23.23 39.76
CA GLU A 695 -53.29 22.49 39.21
C GLU A 695 -53.17 21.80 37.81
N SER A 696 -53.53 20.53 37.58
CA SER A 696 -54.51 19.64 38.24
C SER A 696 -54.42 18.16 37.79
N GLU A 697 -54.81 17.19 38.65
CA GLU A 697 -55.49 15.89 38.37
C GLU A 697 -54.88 14.90 37.33
N SER A 698 -54.82 13.56 37.52
CA SER A 698 -55.58 12.62 38.38
C SER A 698 -54.88 11.24 38.52
N GLU A 699 -55.23 10.46 39.56
CA GLU A 699 -55.49 8.98 39.63
C GLU A 699 -54.55 8.01 38.87
N ASP A 700 -53.95 6.93 39.42
CA ASP A 700 -54.00 6.24 40.74
C ASP A 700 -52.52 5.84 41.15
N ASP A 701 -52.10 4.87 41.97
CA ASP A 701 -52.64 3.63 42.60
C ASP A 701 -51.81 3.28 43.89
N GLU A 702 -52.21 2.29 44.69
CA GLU A 702 -51.74 2.04 46.07
C GLU A 702 -50.66 0.95 46.24
N SER A 703 -49.70 1.14 47.17
CA SER A 703 -49.48 0.24 48.35
C SER A 703 -48.24 0.60 49.20
N GLU A 704 -48.46 0.96 50.46
CA GLU A 704 -47.99 0.29 51.70
C GLU A 704 -46.62 -0.48 51.71
N ASP A 705 -45.75 -0.41 52.74
CA ASP A 705 -45.93 0.20 54.08
C ASP A 705 -44.61 0.39 54.89
N ASP A 706 -44.80 0.89 56.13
CA ASP A 706 -43.97 0.80 57.35
C ASP A 706 -42.85 1.84 57.63
N GLU A 707 -42.96 2.46 58.82
CA GLU A 707 -42.08 3.50 59.38
C GLU A 707 -40.86 2.90 60.15
N VAL A 708 -40.04 3.61 60.94
CA VAL A 708 -40.36 4.17 62.28
C VAL A 708 -39.23 5.10 62.78
N GLU A 709 -39.64 6.17 63.49
CA GLU A 709 -38.93 7.04 64.45
C GLU A 709 -37.38 6.93 64.61
N THR A 710 -36.58 7.98 64.35
CA THR A 710 -36.36 9.22 65.14
C THR A 710 -35.96 9.09 66.63
N ASP A 711 -34.82 9.68 67.02
CA ASP A 711 -34.73 10.59 68.20
C ASP A 711 -33.58 11.60 68.03
N LYS A 712 -33.68 12.77 68.68
CA LYS A 712 -32.74 13.89 68.66
C LYS A 712 -32.23 14.20 70.07
N LYS A 713 -30.90 14.20 70.30
CA LYS A 713 -30.28 14.97 71.41
C LYS A 713 -28.92 15.59 71.06
N LYS A 714 -28.68 16.78 71.61
CA LYS A 714 -27.48 17.62 71.38
C LYS A 714 -26.40 17.35 72.44
N GLY A 715 -25.14 17.14 72.04
CA GLY A 715 -23.97 16.96 72.92
C GLY A 715 -22.79 17.87 72.55
N LYS A 716 -22.15 18.53 73.53
CA LYS A 716 -21.16 19.61 73.30
C LYS A 716 -19.70 19.13 73.22
N LYS A 717 -18.95 19.82 72.32
CA LYS A 717 -17.54 20.29 72.43
C LYS A 717 -16.34 19.35 72.12
N LYS A 718 -15.44 19.94 71.31
CA LYS A 718 -13.96 19.89 71.30
C LYS A 718 -13.24 18.63 70.78
N GLY A 719 -12.47 18.84 69.70
CA GLY A 719 -11.13 18.25 69.53
C GLY A 719 -10.88 17.52 68.21
N GLY A 720 -9.65 17.61 67.70
CA GLY A 720 -9.18 16.82 66.55
C GLY A 720 -9.14 17.59 65.23
N LYS A 721 -7.94 17.73 64.65
CA LYS A 721 -7.77 17.94 63.20
C LYS A 721 -7.75 16.56 62.54
N ASP A 722 -8.41 16.40 61.39
CA ASP A 722 -7.78 15.59 60.34
C ASP A 722 -8.25 15.98 58.93
N LYS A 723 -7.30 16.17 58.01
CA LYS A 723 -7.58 16.59 56.62
C LYS A 723 -7.58 15.37 55.69
N LYS A 724 -8.71 14.66 55.59
CA LYS A 724 -8.91 13.65 54.52
C LYS A 724 -8.88 14.32 53.13
N LYS A 725 -7.73 14.25 52.45
CA LYS A 725 -7.57 14.68 51.05
C LYS A 725 -8.40 13.77 50.13
N LYS A 726 -9.54 14.26 49.61
CA LYS A 726 -10.16 13.65 48.41
C LYS A 726 -9.16 13.78 47.25
N LYS A 727 -8.61 12.66 46.76
CA LYS A 727 -7.87 12.63 45.49
C LYS A 727 -8.89 12.63 44.34
N LYS A 728 -9.09 13.76 43.64
CA LYS A 728 -9.66 13.69 42.29
C LYS A 728 -8.70 12.85 41.43
N LYS A 729 -9.19 11.75 40.85
CA LYS A 729 -8.46 11.05 39.78
C LYS A 729 -8.52 11.93 38.54
N GLN A 730 -7.42 12.59 38.17
CA GLN A 730 -7.32 13.15 36.82
C GLN A 730 -7.14 11.99 35.85
N HIS A 731 -8.16 11.73 35.02
CA HIS A 731 -7.99 10.92 33.82
C HIS A 731 -7.02 11.66 32.90
N LYS A 732 -5.91 11.00 32.55
CA LYS A 732 -4.88 11.62 31.72
C LYS A 732 -5.36 11.55 30.27
N LYS A 733 -5.84 12.67 29.68
CA LYS A 733 -5.91 12.74 28.22
C LYS A 733 -4.49 12.55 27.66
N HIS A 734 -4.28 11.44 26.95
CA HIS A 734 -3.05 11.17 26.20
C HIS A 734 -2.98 12.16 25.03
N ALA A 735 -1.79 12.66 24.71
CA ALA A 735 -1.61 13.58 23.59
C ALA A 735 -1.58 12.75 22.29
N LYS A 736 -2.71 12.75 21.55
CA LYS A 736 -2.85 11.96 20.32
C LYS A 736 -1.73 12.29 19.32
N ASN A 737 -1.17 11.27 18.67
CA ASN A 737 -0.14 11.47 17.65
C ASN A 737 -0.78 12.03 16.38
N LYS A 738 -0.54 13.31 16.06
CA LYS A 738 -1.07 13.95 14.84
C LYS A 738 -0.66 13.22 13.56
N VAL A 739 0.54 12.62 13.50
CA VAL A 739 1.02 11.91 12.30
C VAL A 739 0.29 10.57 12.12
N TRP A 740 -0.05 9.88 13.20
CA TRP A 740 -0.88 8.66 13.16
C TRP A 740 -2.32 8.95 12.76
N MET A 741 -2.94 10.01 13.30
CA MET A 741 -4.29 10.43 12.89
C MET A 741 -4.34 10.74 11.40
N GLU A 742 -3.32 11.41 10.87
CA GLU A 742 -3.23 11.76 9.45
C GLU A 742 -3.03 10.52 8.56
N PHE A 743 -2.18 9.60 9.00
CA PHE A 743 -1.99 8.31 8.32
C PHE A 743 -3.28 7.48 8.26
N LEU A 744 -4.04 7.40 9.36
CA LEU A 744 -5.36 6.74 9.34
C LEU A 744 -6.38 7.46 8.44
N ARG A 745 -6.36 8.81 8.37
CA ARG A 745 -7.25 9.55 7.47
C ARG A 745 -7.03 9.15 6.02
N ARG A 746 -5.77 9.17 5.57
CA ARG A 746 -5.38 8.89 4.18
C ARG A 746 -5.54 7.43 3.82
N ALA A 747 -5.26 6.52 4.76
CA ALA A 747 -5.47 5.08 4.54
C ALA A 747 -6.89 4.74 4.09
N PHE A 748 -7.88 5.47 4.59
CA PHE A 748 -9.29 5.31 4.21
C PHE A 748 -9.77 6.42 3.24
N VAL A 749 -8.86 7.04 2.49
CA VAL A 749 -9.12 8.13 1.51
C VAL A 749 -10.09 9.19 2.04
N SER A 750 -9.89 9.57 3.31
CA SER A 750 -10.68 10.58 4.01
C SER A 750 -12.20 10.33 4.15
N THR A 751 -12.72 9.14 3.80
CA THR A 751 -14.17 8.85 3.89
C THR A 751 -14.65 8.68 5.34
N ILE A 752 -13.81 8.09 6.19
CA ILE A 752 -14.17 7.71 7.56
C ILE A 752 -14.09 8.94 8.47
N PRO A 753 -15.20 9.34 9.15
CA PRO A 753 -15.23 10.54 9.99
C PRO A 753 -14.13 10.57 11.04
N ARG A 754 -13.63 11.77 11.32
CA ARG A 754 -12.51 11.98 12.26
C ARG A 754 -12.80 11.42 13.65
N ASP A 755 -14.07 11.37 14.07
CA ASP A 755 -14.50 10.84 15.37
C ASP A 755 -14.62 9.32 15.40
N GLU A 756 -14.91 8.68 14.26
CA GLU A 756 -14.74 7.24 14.08
C GLU A 756 -13.25 6.88 14.17
N LEU A 757 -12.38 7.60 13.44
CA LEU A 757 -10.92 7.44 13.52
C LEU A 757 -10.37 7.72 14.92
N LYS A 758 -11.03 8.56 15.74
CA LYS A 758 -10.65 8.78 17.15
C LYS A 758 -10.83 7.52 18.01
N LYS A 759 -11.68 6.55 17.61
CA LYS A 759 -11.88 5.23 18.25
C LYS A 759 -10.65 4.34 18.03
N TYR A 760 -10.31 4.09 16.76
CA TYR A 760 -9.16 3.27 16.33
C TYR A 760 -7.79 3.87 16.71
N ALA A 761 -7.72 5.18 16.94
CA ALA A 761 -6.48 5.89 17.27
C ALA A 761 -6.17 6.01 18.78
N VAL A 762 -6.87 5.29 19.67
CA VAL A 762 -6.52 5.26 21.11
C VAL A 762 -5.47 4.20 21.38
N ASP A 763 -4.39 4.58 22.07
CA ASP A 763 -3.40 3.65 22.62
C ASP A 763 -3.95 3.00 23.93
N GLU A 764 -5.02 2.21 23.80
CA GLU A 764 -5.53 1.35 24.89
C GLU A 764 -4.47 0.27 25.17
N GLY A 765 -3.59 0.54 26.13
CA GLY A 765 -2.53 -0.38 26.57
C GLY A 765 -3.10 -1.56 27.37
N GLY A 766 -3.85 -2.42 26.71
CA GLY A 766 -4.55 -3.56 27.29
C GLY A 766 -4.81 -4.65 26.26
N VAL A 767 -4.64 -5.90 26.70
CA VAL A 767 -4.99 -7.12 25.98
C VAL A 767 -6.43 -7.02 25.46
N TYR A 768 -6.65 -7.23 24.15
CA TYR A 768 -7.94 -7.70 23.67
C TYR A 768 -8.18 -9.06 24.36
N ILE A 769 -9.05 -9.06 25.38
CA ILE A 769 -9.58 -10.30 25.91
C ILE A 769 -10.46 -10.85 24.80
N VAL A 770 -9.98 -11.89 24.12
CA VAL A 770 -10.82 -12.74 23.29
C VAL A 770 -11.98 -13.16 24.16
N GLY A 771 -13.20 -12.70 23.83
CA GLY A 771 -14.38 -13.07 24.60
C GLY A 771 -14.55 -14.58 24.57
N ASP A 772 -14.76 -15.21 25.72
CA ASP A 772 -14.80 -16.65 25.84
C ASP A 772 -15.94 -17.24 24.98
N VAL A 773 -15.58 -17.86 23.84
CA VAL A 773 -16.51 -18.57 22.96
C VAL A 773 -16.80 -19.97 23.53
N GLU A 774 -17.30 -20.01 24.77
CA GLU A 774 -17.68 -21.24 25.50
C GLU A 774 -19.08 -21.14 26.15
N GLU A 775 -20.01 -20.31 25.62
CA GLU A 775 -21.40 -20.28 26.15
C GLU A 775 -22.51 -20.11 25.08
N GLN A 776 -22.38 -20.76 23.91
CA GLN A 776 -23.52 -20.95 22.97
C GLN A 776 -23.74 -22.40 22.48
N GLU A 777 -22.91 -23.38 22.89
CA GLU A 777 -23.06 -24.78 22.44
C GLU A 777 -24.10 -25.63 23.23
N GLN A 778 -24.87 -24.99 24.14
CA GLN A 778 -25.74 -25.69 25.10
C GLN A 778 -27.25 -25.50 24.87
N VAL A 779 -27.68 -25.00 23.70
CA VAL A 779 -29.12 -24.74 23.39
C VAL A 779 -29.65 -25.56 22.20
N VAL A 780 -28.79 -26.17 21.38
CA VAL A 780 -29.20 -26.89 20.14
C VAL A 780 -29.14 -28.42 20.29
N LEU A 781 -29.46 -28.94 21.49
CA LEU A 781 -29.45 -30.38 21.80
C LEU A 781 -30.69 -30.91 22.55
N ASP A 782 -31.72 -30.08 22.78
CA ASP A 782 -33.01 -30.50 23.37
C ASP A 782 -34.20 -30.37 22.39
N GLU A 783 -33.97 -30.01 21.12
CA GLU A 783 -35.00 -30.01 20.04
C GLU A 783 -34.60 -30.88 18.82
N LEU A 784 -33.96 -32.04 19.06
CA LEU A 784 -33.72 -33.13 18.09
C LEU A 784 -33.99 -34.52 18.69
#